data_AF-A0A6H9YI31-F1
#
_entry.id   AF-A0A6H9YI31-F1
#
_cell.length_a   1.000
_cell.length_b   1.000
_cell.length_c   1.000
_cell.angle_alpha   90.00
_cell.angle_beta   90.00
_cell.angle_gamma   90.00
#
_symmetry.space_group_name_H-M   'P 1'
#
loop_
_entity.id
_entity.type
_entity.pdbx_description
1 polymer ?
#
loop_
_entity_poly.entity_id
_entity_poly.type
_entity_poly.pdbx_seq_one_letter_code
_entity_poly.pdbx_strand_id
1 'polypeptide(L)'
;MTDARARELLAAGWEAREDGMVERVWPDGTRWRCVYGPTKAGRCEGDIPEGLIFEAGEDVYVVDVLGFTDPQGMVLDRADRTAVVLDFLAAAPEGRGLVRNVLKPLMVHAAVFRERSLRPVGLKGFMLEDMPRRPAGPLAAAVAAADGSPDRWLDVAFAALDARLLHVALEALDRALAAGAEPGLAELWRGWLLKEADPAEAAEALERAADGGMAGPAICLLESIRPVDWERATREDPAFLRGWLIRGLRLAKSGRPDDALRVLDQAASLHPDAEVRYYRAYVRSLLGDDDAALDDLAEAIRLDPCITEDILTDPDLDGLRGHEGFRLLTGRRAGESEQDPQTTGVLRRFAAKVAAQAPEGWRRADLTLGGSYSGRYLLADGTKDRSAPPFDVLAKGLPFTHGRNKVIRMAVHASGWFEAAVGGMDEDSGAAFVLDEKALANDPGDDQEGPADLSQAGDPDEAVRLLGAYLQRREEILGHPDELPPPAEDREEELADLDPSLPDDLRALYEVLDGDGDTGLIDNGYEWLAASDLSFIHMDGDHYWMDGVPFDTDLRNTILDTGPPWAVRRSRDRAGWIPFADGGSNDYLAVDMDPGPGGRPGQVIRIGLRRRHPAYVADSVTSLLRRHVEALDRGDWVHEDDRLKIDLGDMSLDRESENEPGEATVWGDRDTLNPGVNTQVLRVRGGGDIDLDAVRGTRLLQMELDKCRSADLSPLQDTPIEALTLLGMEAVDLAPLAGHPTLRAVTVRVHHAVDLEALVTVPRLHALDLGGSQALDLAALGRMKRLRYLSLSYEQWLELWRRDVLLPGLAMAVLSGTPSPSTVAQWARRLPKGERVQHYIGQY
;
A
#
# COMPACT_ATOMS: atom_id res chain seq x y z
N MET A 1 40.35 6.92 26.14
CA MET A 1 41.41 7.84 25.67
C MET A 1 42.73 7.45 26.33
N THR A 2 43.84 7.37 25.57
CA THR A 2 45.17 7.12 26.13
C THR A 2 45.84 8.42 26.57
N ASP A 3 46.76 8.31 27.52
CA ASP A 3 47.50 9.41 28.15
C ASP A 3 48.29 10.29 27.16
N ALA A 4 48.67 9.75 26.00
CA ALA A 4 49.37 10.47 24.95
C ALA A 4 48.42 11.40 24.17
N ARG A 5 47.28 10.86 23.71
CA ARG A 5 46.34 11.60 22.85
C ARG A 5 45.57 12.69 23.60
N ALA A 6 45.35 12.49 24.90
CA ALA A 6 44.86 13.54 25.78
C ALA A 6 45.76 14.80 25.76
N ARG A 7 47.10 14.63 25.73
CA ARG A 7 48.05 15.76 25.68
C ARG A 7 48.01 16.49 24.34
N GLU A 8 47.72 15.79 23.25
CA GLU A 8 47.63 16.39 21.91
C GLU A 8 46.37 17.25 21.74
N LEU A 9 45.23 16.80 22.26
CA LEU A 9 44.01 17.62 22.31
C LEU A 9 44.21 18.87 23.19
N LEU A 10 44.86 18.72 24.36
CA LEU A 10 45.25 19.85 25.21
C LEU A 10 46.19 20.82 24.48
N ALA A 11 47.16 20.31 23.72
CA ALA A 11 48.06 21.14 22.90
C ALA A 11 47.34 21.83 21.73
N ALA A 12 46.26 21.24 21.20
CA ALA A 12 45.39 21.84 20.19
C ALA A 12 44.40 22.88 20.76
N GLY A 13 44.44 23.18 22.07
CA GLY A 13 43.61 24.20 22.72
C GLY A 13 42.25 23.71 23.22
N TRP A 14 42.08 22.41 23.43
CA TRP A 14 40.98 21.87 24.23
C TRP A 14 41.35 21.90 25.73
N GLU A 15 40.36 22.04 26.61
CA GLU A 15 40.49 21.95 28.08
C GLU A 15 39.91 20.63 28.58
N ALA A 16 40.60 19.94 29.50
CA ALA A 16 40.03 18.77 30.18
C ALA A 16 39.13 19.19 31.37
N ARG A 17 38.04 18.45 31.58
CA ARG A 17 37.11 18.58 32.71
C ARG A 17 37.19 17.35 33.64
N GLU A 18 36.68 17.49 34.86
CA GLU A 18 36.85 16.49 35.95
C GLU A 18 36.15 15.13 35.68
N ASP A 19 35.22 15.09 34.73
CA ASP A 19 34.45 13.91 34.31
C ASP A 19 35.08 13.14 33.13
N GLY A 20 36.26 13.57 32.65
CA GLY A 20 36.92 12.98 31.48
C GLY A 20 36.44 13.54 30.14
N MET A 21 35.55 14.54 30.14
CA MET A 21 35.20 15.33 28.97
C MET A 21 36.35 16.27 28.59
N VAL A 22 36.49 16.56 27.29
CA VAL A 22 37.28 17.68 26.77
C VAL A 22 36.36 18.73 26.15
N GLU A 23 36.62 20.01 26.41
CA GLU A 23 35.82 21.15 25.97
C GLU A 23 36.68 22.18 25.25
N ARG A 24 36.16 22.81 24.19
CA ARG A 24 36.79 23.97 23.55
C ARG A 24 35.75 25.05 23.32
N VAL A 25 36.13 26.29 23.65
CA VAL A 25 35.30 27.48 23.40
C VAL A 25 35.98 28.33 22.34
N TRP A 26 35.28 28.54 21.23
CA TRP A 26 35.76 29.32 20.09
C TRP A 26 35.54 30.83 20.31
N PRO A 27 36.28 31.71 19.59
CA PRO A 27 36.15 33.17 19.73
C PRO A 27 34.75 33.72 19.41
N ASP A 28 33.92 33.00 18.66
CA ASP A 28 32.52 33.33 18.36
C ASP A 28 31.54 32.96 19.50
N GLY A 29 32.06 32.42 20.61
CA GLY A 29 31.28 31.91 21.73
C GLY A 29 30.71 30.51 21.52
N THR A 30 30.97 29.86 20.38
CA THR A 30 30.56 28.48 20.14
C THR A 30 31.38 27.54 21.02
N ARG A 31 30.67 26.74 21.83
CA ARG A 31 31.25 25.77 22.77
C ARG A 31 31.06 24.36 22.22
N TRP A 32 32.16 23.63 22.06
CA TRP A 32 32.17 22.22 21.69
C TRP A 32 32.61 21.40 22.89
N ARG A 33 31.89 20.32 23.16
CA ARG A 33 32.17 19.37 24.24
C ARG A 33 32.23 17.97 23.65
N CYS A 34 33.30 17.23 23.97
CA CYS A 34 33.54 15.87 23.47
C CYS A 34 33.83 14.95 24.66
N VAL A 35 33.15 13.81 24.73
CA VAL A 35 33.40 12.78 25.74
C VAL A 35 33.46 11.40 25.08
N TYR A 36 34.44 10.60 25.49
CA TYR A 36 34.58 9.20 25.10
C TYR A 36 34.00 8.31 26.19
N GLY A 37 33.01 7.48 25.87
CA GLY A 37 32.42 6.56 26.84
C GLY A 37 31.21 5.80 26.33
N PRO A 38 30.59 4.96 27.17
CA PRO A 38 29.34 4.28 26.85
C PRO A 38 28.21 5.29 26.69
N THR A 39 27.41 5.17 25.63
CA THR A 39 26.16 5.94 25.53
C THR A 39 25.17 5.36 26.55
N LYS A 40 24.77 6.14 27.56
CA LYS A 40 23.77 5.66 28.52
C LYS A 40 22.44 5.36 27.82
N ALA A 41 21.86 4.21 28.16
CA ALA A 41 20.50 3.84 27.77
C ALA A 41 19.53 5.02 27.96
N GLY A 42 18.83 5.40 26.89
CA GLY A 42 17.94 6.57 26.85
C GLY A 42 18.51 7.83 26.18
N ARG A 43 19.74 7.81 25.62
CA ARG A 43 20.22 8.87 24.68
C ARG A 43 20.26 8.45 23.21
N CYS A 44 20.26 7.14 22.94
CA CYS A 44 20.07 6.54 21.61
C CYS A 44 19.24 5.27 21.79
N GLU A 45 18.45 4.87 20.79
CA GLU A 45 17.94 3.49 20.70
C GLU A 45 19.05 2.59 20.16
N GLY A 46 19.40 1.55 20.92
CA GLY A 46 20.53 0.67 20.66
C GLY A 46 21.73 0.92 21.57
N ASP A 47 22.27 -0.15 22.14
CA ASP A 47 23.46 -0.12 23.01
C ASP A 47 24.74 0.13 22.18
N ILE A 48 25.13 1.40 21.98
CA ILE A 48 26.48 1.72 21.49
C ILE A 48 27.45 1.55 22.68
N PRO A 49 28.30 0.50 22.72
CA PRO A 49 29.03 0.14 23.94
C PRO A 49 30.08 1.18 24.33
N GLU A 50 30.70 1.81 23.33
CA GLU A 50 31.59 2.96 23.49
C GLU A 50 31.52 3.83 22.22
N GLY A 51 31.36 5.15 22.39
CA GLY A 51 31.36 6.11 21.29
C GLY A 51 31.97 7.46 21.70
N LEU A 52 32.17 8.33 20.70
CA LEU A 52 32.52 9.73 20.91
C LEU A 52 31.25 10.60 20.81
N ILE A 53 30.86 11.20 21.92
CA ILE A 53 29.67 12.05 22.02
C ILE A 53 30.10 13.52 21.89
N PHE A 54 29.49 14.24 20.95
CA PHE A 54 29.75 15.64 20.66
C PHE A 54 28.54 16.49 21.01
N GLU A 55 28.71 17.48 21.86
CA GLU A 55 27.68 18.48 22.18
C GLU A 55 28.13 19.86 21.68
N ALA A 56 27.35 20.48 20.79
CA ALA A 56 27.61 21.83 20.25
C ALA A 56 26.32 22.67 20.27
N GLY A 57 26.23 23.55 21.27
CA GLY A 57 24.98 24.27 21.54
C GLY A 57 23.91 23.33 22.10
N GLU A 58 22.74 23.30 21.44
CA GLU A 58 21.63 22.38 21.77
C GLU A 58 21.69 21.06 20.98
N ASP A 59 22.62 20.93 20.04
CA ASP A 59 22.76 19.73 19.21
C ASP A 59 23.77 18.75 19.81
N VAL A 60 23.35 17.48 19.89
CA VAL A 60 24.18 16.36 20.32
C VAL A 60 24.30 15.34 19.19
N TYR A 61 25.53 14.88 18.95
CA TYR A 61 25.88 13.89 17.94
C TYR A 61 26.67 12.75 18.57
N VAL A 62 26.53 11.55 18.03
CA VAL A 62 27.28 10.37 18.47
C VAL A 62 28.05 9.82 17.26
N VAL A 63 29.36 9.73 17.40
CA VAL A 63 30.24 9.04 16.45
C VAL A 63 30.54 7.66 17.05
N ASP A 64 29.99 6.64 16.41
CA ASP A 64 30.23 5.24 16.74
C ASP A 64 31.53 4.79 16.05
N VAL A 65 32.57 4.64 16.87
CA VAL A 65 33.93 4.26 16.47
C VAL A 65 34.17 2.75 16.48
N LEU A 66 33.23 1.96 17.02
CA LEU A 66 33.34 0.50 17.13
C LEU A 66 32.45 -0.22 16.11
N GLY A 67 31.27 0.33 15.82
CA GLY A 67 30.30 -0.18 14.85
C GLY A 67 29.15 -0.92 15.52
N PHE A 68 27.92 -0.47 15.26
CA PHE A 68 26.69 -1.15 15.68
C PHE A 68 26.46 -2.51 15.01
N THR A 69 27.30 -2.86 14.02
CA THR A 69 27.37 -4.19 13.42
C THR A 69 28.82 -4.49 13.01
N ASP A 70 29.51 -5.33 13.79
CA ASP A 70 30.65 -6.09 13.28
C ASP A 70 30.09 -7.36 12.60
N PRO A 71 30.13 -7.48 11.26
CA PRO A 71 29.42 -8.57 10.59
C PRO A 71 30.15 -9.92 10.64
N GLN A 72 31.34 -10.02 11.26
CA GLN A 72 32.02 -11.23 11.83
C GLN A 72 33.56 -11.05 11.94
N GLY A 73 34.04 -10.04 12.67
CA GLY A 73 35.46 -9.87 12.95
C GLY A 73 36.27 -9.22 11.83
N MET A 74 35.74 -8.18 11.17
CA MET A 74 36.58 -7.34 10.32
C MET A 74 37.56 -6.54 11.17
N VAL A 75 38.80 -7.02 11.24
CA VAL A 75 39.90 -6.40 12.00
C VAL A 75 40.32 -5.07 11.38
N LEU A 76 39.60 -4.00 11.74
CA LEU A 76 40.10 -2.64 11.78
C LEU A 76 40.50 -2.36 13.23
N ASP A 77 41.74 -1.94 13.47
CA ASP A 77 42.21 -1.72 14.84
C ASP A 77 41.39 -0.60 15.51
N ARG A 78 40.87 -0.90 16.70
CA ARG A 78 40.22 0.04 17.60
C ARG A 78 41.09 1.27 17.86
N ALA A 79 42.41 1.10 17.89
CA ALA A 79 43.37 2.19 18.02
C ALA A 79 43.32 3.15 16.83
N ASP A 80 43.31 2.65 15.60
CA ASP A 80 43.42 3.45 14.38
C ASP A 80 42.15 4.26 14.12
N ARG A 81 40.96 3.65 14.21
CA ARG A 81 39.68 4.39 14.09
C ARG A 81 39.59 5.51 15.13
N THR A 82 39.94 5.20 16.38
CA THR A 82 39.96 6.20 17.47
C THR A 82 41.01 7.29 17.21
N ALA A 83 42.18 6.95 16.64
CA ALA A 83 43.20 7.93 16.28
C ALA A 83 42.68 8.89 15.20
N VAL A 84 42.12 8.38 14.10
CA VAL A 84 41.57 9.17 12.99
C VAL A 84 40.51 10.15 13.48
N VAL A 85 39.55 9.72 14.32
CA VAL A 85 38.53 10.66 14.84
C VAL A 85 39.19 11.77 15.66
N LEU A 86 40.20 11.44 16.46
CA LEU A 86 40.90 12.43 17.30
C LEU A 86 41.79 13.39 16.50
N ASP A 87 42.29 13.03 15.31
CA ASP A 87 42.97 13.98 14.40
C ASP A 87 41.98 14.97 13.80
N PHE A 88 40.81 14.52 13.34
CA PHE A 88 39.74 15.41 12.85
C PHE A 88 39.28 16.42 13.92
N LEU A 89 39.33 16.07 15.20
CA LEU A 89 39.04 16.99 16.31
C LEU A 89 40.18 17.95 16.65
N ALA A 90 41.43 17.52 16.50
CA ALA A 90 42.59 18.39 16.65
C ALA A 90 42.64 19.44 15.51
N ALA A 91 42.26 19.04 14.30
CA ALA A 91 42.22 19.88 13.09
C ALA A 91 40.92 20.69 12.91
N ALA A 92 39.96 20.61 13.84
CA ALA A 92 38.66 21.25 13.70
C ALA A 92 38.75 22.78 13.50
N PRO A 93 38.04 23.36 12.51
CA PRO A 93 38.05 24.80 12.25
C PRO A 93 37.14 25.59 13.20
N GLU A 94 37.38 26.90 13.31
CA GLU A 94 36.63 27.79 14.21
C GLU A 94 35.13 27.90 13.85
N GLY A 95 34.26 27.89 14.87
CA GLY A 95 32.84 28.24 14.78
C GLY A 95 31.86 27.06 14.62
N ARG A 96 30.61 27.34 14.22
CA ARG A 96 29.50 26.36 14.16
C ARG A 96 29.59 25.29 13.06
N GLY A 97 30.74 25.11 12.42
CA GLY A 97 30.93 24.21 11.27
C GLY A 97 30.90 22.71 11.57
N LEU A 98 30.61 22.27 12.81
CA LEU A 98 30.78 20.88 13.27
C LEU A 98 30.20 19.83 12.31
N VAL A 99 28.95 20.00 11.87
CA VAL A 99 28.29 19.04 10.99
C VAL A 99 28.99 18.92 9.64
N ARG A 100 29.37 20.05 9.03
CA ARG A 100 29.95 20.08 7.67
C ARG A 100 31.43 19.74 7.66
N ASN A 101 32.18 20.23 8.64
CA ASN A 101 33.64 20.27 8.59
C ASN A 101 34.30 19.18 9.42
N VAL A 102 33.54 18.45 10.24
CA VAL A 102 34.05 17.39 11.13
C VAL A 102 33.18 16.14 11.03
N LEU A 103 31.87 16.25 11.30
CA LEU A 103 31.00 15.07 11.37
C LEU A 103 30.70 14.44 10.00
N LYS A 104 30.45 15.23 8.95
CA LYS A 104 30.32 14.71 7.57
C LYS A 104 31.58 13.98 7.10
N PRO A 105 32.80 14.56 7.24
CA PRO A 105 34.04 13.81 6.99
C PRO A 105 34.15 12.51 7.79
N LEU A 106 33.75 12.52 9.05
CA LEU A 106 33.81 11.33 9.90
C LEU A 106 32.84 10.20 9.48
N MET A 107 31.76 10.48 8.75
CA MET A 107 30.82 9.44 8.24
C MET A 107 31.48 8.41 7.32
N VAL A 108 32.63 8.77 6.75
CA VAL A 108 33.46 7.94 5.88
C VAL A 108 34.20 6.86 6.66
N HIS A 109 34.59 7.14 7.91
CA HIS A 109 35.44 6.27 8.73
C HIS A 109 34.74 5.71 9.98
N ALA A 110 33.57 6.24 10.33
CA ALA A 110 32.77 5.89 11.49
C ALA A 110 31.28 6.16 11.21
N ALA A 111 30.35 5.51 11.92
CA ALA A 111 28.94 5.86 11.81
C ALA A 111 28.64 7.12 12.66
N VAL A 112 27.85 8.07 12.12
CA VAL A 112 27.56 9.35 12.79
C VAL A 112 26.07 9.63 12.86
N PHE A 113 25.57 9.79 14.08
CA PHE A 113 24.16 9.94 14.44
C PHE A 113 23.88 11.29 15.12
N ARG A 114 22.62 11.73 15.13
CA ARG A 114 22.14 12.90 15.90
C ARG A 114 21.15 12.44 16.97
N GLU A 115 21.27 12.94 18.19
CA GLU A 115 20.58 12.40 19.38
C GLU A 115 19.05 12.31 19.25
N ARG A 116 18.40 13.23 18.52
CA ARG A 116 16.93 13.27 18.37
C ARG A 116 16.36 12.53 17.17
N SER A 117 17.21 11.89 16.35
CA SER A 117 16.76 11.05 15.23
C SER A 117 17.93 10.17 14.81
N LEU A 118 17.77 8.84 14.80
CA LEU A 118 18.75 7.87 14.26
C LEU A 118 18.85 7.93 12.72
N ARG A 119 18.82 9.14 12.16
CA ARG A 119 19.05 9.43 10.75
C ARG A 119 20.53 9.79 10.57
N PRO A 120 21.29 9.06 9.74
CA PRO A 120 22.60 9.50 9.29
C PRO A 120 22.53 10.92 8.74
N VAL A 121 23.58 11.72 8.93
CA VAL A 121 23.62 13.11 8.45
C VAL A 121 23.56 13.12 6.92
N GLY A 122 22.41 13.52 6.37
CA GLY A 122 22.05 13.20 4.99
C GLY A 122 23.00 13.74 3.91
N LEU A 123 23.53 12.82 3.10
CA LEU A 123 24.08 13.08 1.78
C LEU A 123 22.91 13.37 0.81
N LYS A 124 22.45 14.63 0.74
CA LYS A 124 21.57 15.08 -0.36
C LYS A 124 22.42 15.53 -1.53
N GLY A 125 22.40 14.77 -2.64
CA GLY A 125 22.98 15.18 -3.91
C GLY A 125 23.41 14.01 -4.79
N PHE A 126 22.88 14.01 -6.02
CA PHE A 126 23.00 12.99 -7.08
C PHE A 126 22.06 11.77 -6.91
N MET A 127 21.48 11.34 -8.04
CA MET A 127 20.50 10.24 -8.12
C MET A 127 21.21 8.91 -7.88
N LEU A 128 20.86 8.19 -6.82
CA LEU A 128 21.49 6.90 -6.49
C LEU A 128 21.10 5.79 -7.49
N GLU A 129 19.95 5.96 -8.14
CA GLU A 129 19.31 5.01 -9.05
C GLU A 129 20.01 4.91 -10.41
N ASP A 130 20.68 5.99 -10.84
CA ASP A 130 21.44 6.08 -12.11
C ASP A 130 22.87 5.52 -12.00
N MET A 131 23.35 5.18 -10.78
CA MET A 131 24.73 4.76 -10.54
C MET A 131 24.93 3.27 -10.87
N PRO A 132 25.91 2.90 -11.73
CA PRO A 132 26.25 1.50 -12.00
C PRO A 132 26.56 0.77 -10.69
N ARG A 133 25.87 -0.34 -10.41
CA ARG A 133 26.09 -1.16 -9.21
C ARG A 133 25.86 -2.64 -9.50
N ARG A 134 26.45 -3.52 -8.68
CA ARG A 134 26.14 -4.95 -8.71
C ARG A 134 24.94 -5.24 -7.80
N PRO A 135 24.10 -6.25 -8.09
CA PRO A 135 23.13 -6.76 -7.13
C PRO A 135 23.87 -7.32 -5.91
N ALA A 136 23.42 -6.98 -4.70
CA ALA A 136 23.97 -7.49 -3.46
C ALA A 136 22.97 -8.36 -2.70
N GLY A 137 23.48 -9.38 -2.01
CA GLY A 137 22.71 -10.14 -1.03
C GLY A 137 22.84 -9.54 0.38
N PRO A 138 22.28 -10.21 1.41
CA PRO A 138 22.40 -9.75 2.79
C PRO A 138 23.86 -9.60 3.23
N LEU A 139 24.20 -8.48 3.90
CA LEU A 139 25.57 -8.14 4.28
C LEU A 139 26.28 -9.26 5.07
N ALA A 140 25.59 -9.91 6.02
CA ALA A 140 26.16 -11.01 6.79
C ALA A 140 26.60 -12.19 5.90
N ALA A 141 25.85 -12.49 4.83
CA ALA A 141 26.19 -13.54 3.88
C ALA A 141 27.35 -13.12 2.96
N ALA A 142 27.38 -11.86 2.52
CA ALA A 142 28.49 -11.31 1.74
C ALA A 142 29.81 -11.34 2.53
N VAL A 143 29.77 -10.94 3.81
CA VAL A 143 30.96 -10.93 4.69
C VAL A 143 31.41 -12.35 5.02
N ALA A 144 30.50 -13.28 5.32
CA ALA A 144 30.84 -14.69 5.52
C ALA A 144 31.42 -15.37 4.27
N ALA A 145 31.13 -14.85 3.07
CA ALA A 145 31.67 -15.31 1.79
C ALA A 145 32.94 -14.56 1.32
N ALA A 146 33.46 -13.60 2.11
CA ALA A 146 34.63 -12.83 1.76
C ALA A 146 35.93 -13.63 1.98
N ASP A 147 36.60 -13.98 0.87
CA ASP A 147 37.77 -14.87 0.84
C ASP A 147 39.06 -14.16 0.37
N GLY A 148 39.05 -12.82 0.37
CA GLY A 148 40.14 -12.01 -0.18
C GLY A 148 40.03 -11.72 -1.68
N SER A 149 39.09 -12.33 -2.39
CA SER A 149 38.81 -12.04 -3.80
C SER A 149 38.31 -10.60 -4.00
N PRO A 150 38.77 -9.87 -5.04
CA PRO A 150 38.26 -8.54 -5.38
C PRO A 150 36.74 -8.49 -5.54
N ASP A 151 36.16 -9.49 -6.21
CA ASP A 151 34.72 -9.55 -6.46
C ASP A 151 33.92 -9.74 -5.16
N ARG A 152 34.42 -10.53 -4.21
CA ARG A 152 33.77 -10.70 -2.91
C ARG A 152 33.81 -9.44 -2.06
N TRP A 153 34.92 -8.69 -2.13
CA TRP A 153 35.01 -7.38 -1.47
C TRP A 153 34.04 -6.36 -2.10
N LEU A 154 33.82 -6.41 -3.42
CA LEU A 154 32.76 -5.64 -4.07
C LEU A 154 31.35 -6.07 -3.61
N ASP A 155 31.08 -7.38 -3.49
CA ASP A 155 29.80 -7.89 -2.99
C ASP A 155 29.51 -7.36 -1.57
N VAL A 156 30.53 -7.36 -0.69
CA VAL A 156 30.44 -6.76 0.65
C VAL A 156 30.21 -5.25 0.58
N ALA A 157 30.91 -4.53 -0.29
CA ALA A 157 30.75 -3.09 -0.44
C ALA A 157 29.32 -2.70 -0.84
N PHE A 158 28.74 -3.39 -1.82
CA PHE A 158 27.36 -3.14 -2.24
C PHE A 158 26.34 -3.57 -1.20
N ALA A 159 26.54 -4.69 -0.51
CA ALA A 159 25.66 -5.10 0.60
C ALA A 159 25.72 -4.10 1.78
N ALA A 160 26.88 -3.49 2.02
CA ALA A 160 27.05 -2.45 3.03
C ALA A 160 26.41 -1.12 2.60
N LEU A 161 26.43 -0.76 1.31
CA LEU A 161 25.71 0.40 0.77
C LEU A 161 24.19 0.23 0.92
N ASP A 162 23.64 -0.94 0.59
CA ASP A 162 22.21 -1.24 0.77
C ASP A 162 21.82 -1.23 2.26
N ALA A 163 22.69 -1.74 3.14
CA ALA A 163 22.55 -1.63 4.60
C ALA A 163 22.84 -0.22 5.17
N ARG A 164 23.19 0.76 4.33
CA ARG A 164 23.56 2.15 4.69
C ARG A 164 24.78 2.29 5.61
N LEU A 165 25.64 1.27 5.68
CA LEU A 165 26.89 1.25 6.45
C LEU A 165 28.04 1.80 5.61
N LEU A 166 28.01 3.12 5.36
CA LEU A 166 28.89 3.81 4.40
C LEU A 166 30.40 3.62 4.65
N HIS A 167 30.81 3.49 5.92
CA HIS A 167 32.21 3.24 6.30
C HIS A 167 32.66 1.80 6.02
N VAL A 168 31.77 0.82 6.23
CA VAL A 168 32.01 -0.59 5.84
C VAL A 168 32.06 -0.70 4.32
N ALA A 169 31.19 0.04 3.62
CA ALA A 169 31.21 0.12 2.16
C ALA A 169 32.54 0.67 1.65
N LEU A 170 33.02 1.81 2.16
CA LEU A 170 34.31 2.35 1.73
C LEU A 170 35.47 1.38 1.99
N GLU A 171 35.60 0.84 3.20
CA GLU A 171 36.69 -0.10 3.53
C GLU A 171 36.65 -1.34 2.62
N ALA A 172 35.45 -1.83 2.28
CA ALA A 172 35.30 -2.94 1.37
C ALA A 172 35.68 -2.58 -0.09
N LEU A 173 35.42 -1.34 -0.54
CA LEU A 173 35.92 -0.82 -1.83
C LEU A 173 37.45 -0.69 -1.83
N ASP A 174 38.03 -0.15 -0.77
CA ASP A 174 39.49 -0.03 -0.60
C ASP A 174 40.17 -1.40 -0.61
N ARG A 175 39.56 -2.41 0.03
CA ARG A 175 40.06 -3.80 0.01
C ARG A 175 39.85 -4.50 -1.32
N ALA A 176 38.75 -4.22 -2.02
CA ALA A 176 38.57 -4.69 -3.39
C ALA A 176 39.69 -4.17 -4.30
N LEU A 177 39.98 -2.86 -4.23
CA LEU A 177 41.07 -2.21 -4.96
C LEU A 177 42.44 -2.78 -4.59
N ALA A 178 42.73 -2.95 -3.29
CA ALA A 178 43.98 -3.54 -2.81
C ALA A 178 44.16 -5.02 -3.22
N ALA A 179 43.07 -5.77 -3.38
CA ALA A 179 43.07 -7.13 -3.91
C ALA A 179 43.24 -7.19 -5.44
N GLY A 180 43.14 -6.06 -6.15
CA GLY A 180 43.26 -5.96 -7.60
C GLY A 180 41.93 -5.92 -8.36
N ALA A 181 40.87 -5.34 -7.79
CA ALA A 181 39.63 -5.04 -8.51
C ALA A 181 39.89 -4.10 -9.68
N GLU A 182 39.14 -4.28 -10.77
CA GLU A 182 39.07 -3.30 -11.86
C GLU A 182 38.60 -1.94 -11.31
N PRO A 183 39.39 -0.86 -11.47
CA PRO A 183 39.22 0.36 -10.68
C PRO A 183 37.92 1.10 -10.99
N GLY A 184 37.39 0.98 -12.22
CA GLY A 184 36.25 1.75 -12.70
C GLY A 184 35.06 1.79 -11.74
N LEU A 185 34.54 0.63 -11.36
CA LEU A 185 33.36 0.56 -10.49
C LEU A 185 33.68 0.90 -9.03
N ALA A 186 34.83 0.45 -8.51
CA ALA A 186 35.18 0.63 -7.11
C ALA A 186 35.51 2.09 -6.78
N GLU A 187 36.34 2.73 -7.61
CA GLU A 187 36.73 4.13 -7.46
C GLU A 187 35.55 5.09 -7.73
N LEU A 188 34.58 4.70 -8.57
CA LEU A 188 33.37 5.49 -8.79
C LEU A 188 32.55 5.65 -7.50
N TRP A 189 32.29 4.54 -6.80
CA TRP A 189 31.55 4.55 -5.54
C TRP A 189 32.36 5.15 -4.39
N ARG A 190 33.66 4.89 -4.36
CA ARG A 190 34.60 5.51 -3.41
C ARG A 190 34.63 7.03 -3.57
N GLY A 191 34.74 7.53 -4.80
CA GLY A 191 34.65 8.95 -5.12
C GLY A 191 33.30 9.56 -4.75
N TRP A 192 32.19 8.84 -4.96
CA TRP A 192 30.86 9.27 -4.53
C TRP A 192 30.73 9.38 -3.00
N LEU A 193 31.28 8.42 -2.25
CA LEU A 193 31.30 8.42 -0.78
C LEU A 193 32.16 9.57 -0.21
N LEU A 194 33.30 9.83 -0.85
CA LEU A 194 34.29 10.81 -0.38
C LEU A 194 33.95 12.27 -0.75
N LYS A 195 33.12 12.54 -1.77
CA LYS A 195 32.94 13.90 -2.37
C LYS A 195 32.60 15.04 -1.41
N GLU A 196 31.93 14.75 -0.29
CA GLU A 196 31.57 15.74 0.75
C GLU A 196 32.58 15.81 1.91
N ALA A 197 33.43 14.79 2.03
CA ALA A 197 34.30 14.51 3.16
C ALA A 197 35.76 14.86 2.86
N ASP A 198 36.27 14.31 1.76
CA ASP A 198 37.54 14.66 1.15
C ASP A 198 37.33 14.86 -0.36
N PRO A 199 37.01 16.10 -0.78
CA PRO A 199 36.81 16.40 -2.20
C PRO A 199 38.07 16.24 -3.05
N ALA A 200 39.27 16.22 -2.46
CA ALA A 200 40.52 16.04 -3.19
C ALA A 200 40.72 14.56 -3.53
N GLU A 201 40.69 13.68 -2.53
CA GLU A 201 40.76 12.22 -2.74
C GLU A 201 39.55 11.73 -3.57
N ALA A 202 38.36 12.30 -3.38
CA ALA A 202 37.20 12.01 -4.22
C ALA A 202 37.43 12.39 -5.68
N ALA A 203 38.08 13.53 -5.97
CA ALA A 203 38.40 13.91 -7.33
C ALA A 203 39.41 12.95 -7.96
N GLU A 204 40.44 12.53 -7.21
CA GLU A 204 41.41 11.55 -7.70
C GLU A 204 40.78 10.18 -7.92
N ALA A 205 39.91 9.72 -7.02
CA ALA A 205 39.13 8.49 -7.18
C ALA A 205 38.27 8.55 -8.45
N LEU A 206 37.52 9.63 -8.68
CA LEU A 206 36.69 9.76 -9.88
C LEU A 206 37.51 9.87 -11.17
N GLU A 207 38.73 10.42 -11.15
CA GLU A 207 39.65 10.36 -12.29
C GLU A 207 40.12 8.92 -12.55
N ARG A 208 40.48 8.16 -11.51
CA ARG A 208 40.84 6.73 -11.62
C ARG A 208 39.66 5.88 -12.08
N ALA A 209 38.43 6.23 -11.68
CA ALA A 209 37.20 5.60 -12.16
C ALA A 209 36.97 5.88 -13.66
N ALA A 210 37.23 7.12 -14.10
CA ALA A 210 37.12 7.50 -15.51
C ALA A 210 38.13 6.74 -16.39
N ASP A 211 39.40 6.69 -15.97
CA ASP A 211 40.45 5.91 -16.62
C ASP A 211 40.15 4.39 -16.59
N GLY A 212 39.47 3.92 -15.53
CA GLY A 212 38.96 2.55 -15.37
C GLY A 212 37.69 2.22 -16.16
N GLY A 213 37.28 3.04 -17.14
CA GLY A 213 36.16 2.77 -18.02
C GLY A 213 34.78 3.23 -17.54
N MET A 214 34.70 4.03 -16.46
CA MET A 214 33.46 4.63 -15.94
C MET A 214 33.43 6.16 -16.17
N ALA A 215 33.98 6.63 -17.29
CA ALA A 215 34.18 8.06 -17.56
C ALA A 215 32.88 8.88 -17.56
N GLY A 216 31.75 8.31 -18.00
CA GLY A 216 30.45 8.96 -18.01
C GLY A 216 29.98 9.35 -16.60
N PRO A 217 29.66 8.39 -15.72
CA PRO A 217 29.18 8.68 -14.37
C PRO A 217 30.25 9.38 -13.51
N ALA A 218 31.54 9.06 -13.68
CA ALA A 218 32.60 9.67 -12.88
C ALA A 218 32.75 11.17 -13.16
N ILE A 219 32.71 11.58 -14.44
CA ILE A 219 32.81 13.00 -14.82
C ILE A 219 31.53 13.77 -14.43
N CYS A 220 30.36 13.13 -14.46
CA CYS A 220 29.13 13.71 -13.91
C CYS A 220 29.25 14.03 -12.42
N LEU A 221 29.90 13.17 -11.63
CA LEU A 221 30.15 13.42 -10.20
C LEU A 221 31.22 14.50 -9.98
N LEU A 222 32.29 14.51 -10.78
CA LEU A 222 33.37 15.50 -10.70
C LEU A 222 32.89 16.94 -10.84
N GLU A 223 31.81 17.20 -11.60
CA GLU A 223 31.22 18.55 -11.72
C GLU A 223 30.93 19.20 -10.36
N SER A 224 30.45 18.39 -9.40
CA SER A 224 30.11 18.88 -8.06
C SER A 224 31.34 19.33 -7.24
N ILE A 225 32.54 18.91 -7.65
CA ILE A 225 33.81 19.16 -6.98
C ILE A 225 34.61 20.24 -7.71
N ARG A 226 34.70 20.18 -9.04
CA ARG A 226 35.53 21.08 -9.88
C ARG A 226 34.97 21.20 -11.30
N PRO A 227 35.41 22.20 -12.09
CA PRO A 227 35.11 22.26 -13.52
C PRO A 227 35.59 21.00 -14.25
N VAL A 228 34.75 20.48 -15.14
CA VAL A 228 34.96 19.23 -15.89
C VAL A 228 34.95 19.43 -17.40
N ASP A 229 35.65 18.53 -18.11
CA ASP A 229 35.51 18.40 -19.56
C ASP A 229 34.35 17.45 -19.91
N TRP A 230 33.22 18.03 -20.28
CA TRP A 230 32.05 17.28 -20.74
C TRP A 230 32.27 16.54 -22.06
N GLU A 231 33.22 16.97 -22.90
CA GLU A 231 33.55 16.24 -24.12
C GLU A 231 34.16 14.88 -23.81
N ARG A 232 35.06 14.84 -22.81
CA ARG A 232 35.63 13.60 -22.28
C ARG A 232 34.56 12.59 -21.85
N ALA A 233 33.58 13.00 -21.04
CA ALA A 233 32.49 12.13 -20.57
C ALA A 233 31.79 11.38 -21.72
N THR A 234 31.37 12.12 -22.74
CA THR A 234 30.65 11.57 -23.90
C THR A 234 31.54 10.84 -24.92
N ARG A 235 32.85 11.13 -24.95
CA ARG A 235 33.82 10.54 -25.89
C ARG A 235 34.39 9.22 -25.37
N GLU A 236 34.62 9.11 -24.07
CA GLU A 236 35.20 7.93 -23.43
C GLU A 236 34.13 6.94 -22.95
N ASP A 237 32.93 7.42 -22.61
CA ASP A 237 31.77 6.60 -22.28
C ASP A 237 30.54 7.01 -23.11
N PRO A 238 30.53 6.66 -24.42
CA PRO A 238 29.41 7.01 -25.29
C PRO A 238 28.11 6.25 -24.93
N ALA A 239 28.20 5.17 -24.15
CA ALA A 239 27.05 4.36 -23.72
C ALA A 239 26.30 4.97 -22.54
N PHE A 240 26.94 5.83 -21.73
CA PHE A 240 26.28 6.49 -20.60
C PHE A 240 25.42 7.69 -21.04
N LEU A 241 24.14 7.42 -21.30
CA LEU A 241 23.13 8.38 -21.74
C LEU A 241 23.16 9.73 -20.98
N ARG A 242 23.17 9.70 -19.64
CA ARG A 242 23.07 10.91 -18.81
C ARG A 242 24.21 11.91 -19.05
N GLY A 243 25.41 11.44 -19.41
CA GLY A 243 26.54 12.29 -19.76
C GLY A 243 26.29 13.15 -21.00
N TRP A 244 25.57 12.61 -22.00
CA TRP A 244 25.16 13.34 -23.20
C TRP A 244 24.13 14.42 -22.88
N LEU A 245 23.12 14.09 -22.06
CA LEU A 245 22.06 15.01 -21.67
C LEU A 245 22.61 16.21 -20.89
N ILE A 246 23.47 15.95 -19.89
CA ILE A 246 24.09 17.02 -19.11
C ILE A 246 25.01 17.87 -19.99
N ARG A 247 25.83 17.28 -20.87
CA ARG A 247 26.67 18.02 -21.84
C ARG A 247 25.82 18.96 -22.71
N GLY A 248 24.73 18.45 -23.29
CA GLY A 248 23.80 19.23 -24.12
C GLY A 248 23.17 20.38 -23.33
N LEU A 249 22.62 20.09 -22.15
CA LEU A 249 21.97 21.07 -21.28
C LEU A 249 22.94 22.17 -20.78
N ARG A 250 24.19 21.82 -20.47
CA ARG A 250 25.23 22.79 -20.09
C ARG A 250 25.63 23.69 -21.25
N LEU A 251 25.77 23.15 -22.47
CA LEU A 251 26.03 23.96 -23.66
C LEU A 251 24.88 24.93 -23.95
N ALA A 252 23.63 24.47 -23.89
CA ALA A 252 22.45 25.31 -24.08
C ALA A 252 22.41 26.46 -23.04
N LYS A 253 22.54 26.14 -21.75
CA LYS A 253 22.55 27.12 -20.65
C LYS A 253 23.77 28.05 -20.66
N SER A 254 24.85 27.69 -21.37
CA SER A 254 26.01 28.56 -21.63
C SER A 254 25.82 29.54 -22.81
N GLY A 255 24.65 29.55 -23.45
CA GLY A 255 24.38 30.38 -24.62
C GLY A 255 24.96 29.81 -25.92
N ARG A 256 25.16 28.48 -25.99
CA ARG A 256 25.69 27.77 -27.17
C ARG A 256 24.70 26.70 -27.68
N PRO A 257 23.47 27.08 -28.05
CA PRO A 257 22.44 26.11 -28.44
C PRO A 257 22.77 25.31 -29.70
N ASP A 258 23.46 25.88 -30.71
CA ASP A 258 23.92 25.13 -31.90
C ASP A 258 24.87 23.98 -31.53
N ASP A 259 25.73 24.21 -30.52
CA ASP A 259 26.68 23.20 -30.06
C ASP A 259 25.98 22.13 -29.23
N ALA A 260 24.98 22.52 -28.43
CA ALA A 260 24.11 21.61 -27.69
C ALA A 260 23.30 20.71 -28.63
N LEU A 261 22.73 21.26 -29.71
CA LEU A 261 21.95 20.51 -30.69
C LEU A 261 22.81 19.42 -31.35
N ARG A 262 24.04 19.76 -31.78
CA ARG A 262 24.98 18.79 -32.35
C ARG A 262 25.34 17.65 -31.39
N VAL A 263 25.46 17.93 -30.09
CA VAL A 263 25.69 16.90 -29.07
C VAL A 263 24.45 16.02 -28.88
N LEU A 264 23.25 16.61 -28.88
CA LEU A 264 21.99 15.87 -28.70
C LEU A 264 21.57 15.08 -29.95
N ASP A 265 21.96 15.51 -31.15
CA ASP A 265 21.84 14.71 -32.38
C ASP A 265 22.74 13.47 -32.36
N GLN A 266 23.98 13.61 -31.87
CA GLN A 266 24.88 12.47 -31.63
C GLN A 266 24.29 11.53 -30.57
N ALA A 267 23.81 12.07 -29.45
CA ALA A 267 23.12 11.31 -28.41
C ALA A 267 21.93 10.52 -28.98
N ALA A 268 21.07 11.16 -29.78
CA ALA A 268 19.88 10.53 -30.36
C ALA A 268 20.20 9.40 -31.37
N SER A 269 21.41 9.42 -31.96
CA SER A 269 21.89 8.35 -32.85
C SER A 269 22.43 7.13 -32.11
N LEU A 270 22.87 7.31 -30.85
CA LEU A 270 23.40 6.25 -29.99
C LEU A 270 22.31 5.69 -29.06
N HIS A 271 21.43 6.57 -28.59
CA HIS A 271 20.38 6.33 -27.61
C HIS A 271 19.03 6.78 -28.19
N PRO A 272 18.21 5.87 -28.72
CA PRO A 272 16.86 6.17 -29.20
C PRO A 272 15.89 6.29 -28.01
N ASP A 273 16.15 7.28 -27.15
CA ASP A 273 15.55 7.48 -25.84
C ASP A 273 14.67 8.75 -25.77
N ALA A 274 13.67 8.75 -24.90
CA ALA A 274 12.71 9.84 -24.78
C ALA A 274 13.30 11.12 -24.14
N GLU A 275 14.15 11.01 -23.11
CA GLU A 275 14.81 12.18 -22.50
C GLU A 275 15.68 12.88 -23.54
N VAL A 276 16.37 12.14 -24.41
CA VAL A 276 17.21 12.72 -25.49
C VAL A 276 16.36 13.52 -26.46
N ARG A 277 15.22 12.98 -26.90
CA ARG A 277 14.30 13.67 -27.82
C ARG A 277 13.73 14.92 -27.18
N TYR A 278 13.30 14.85 -25.92
CA TYR A 278 12.81 15.99 -25.16
C TYR A 278 13.87 17.09 -25.00
N TYR A 279 15.08 16.77 -24.53
CA TYR A 279 16.15 17.77 -24.39
C TYR A 279 16.60 18.33 -25.75
N ARG A 280 16.54 17.55 -26.83
CA ARG A 280 16.82 18.06 -28.18
C ARG A 280 15.73 19.03 -28.66
N ALA A 281 14.46 18.74 -28.39
CA ALA A 281 13.36 19.65 -28.67
C ALA A 281 13.49 20.98 -27.92
N TYR A 282 13.81 20.95 -26.63
CA TYR A 282 14.11 22.15 -25.85
C TYR A 282 15.17 23.02 -26.53
N VAL A 283 16.30 22.43 -26.93
CA VAL A 283 17.37 23.17 -27.62
C VAL A 283 16.94 23.69 -28.99
N ARG A 284 16.10 22.96 -29.74
CA ARG A 284 15.53 23.45 -31.01
C ARG A 284 14.58 24.63 -30.82
N SER A 285 13.76 24.62 -29.77
CA SER A 285 12.92 25.77 -29.42
C SER A 285 13.75 27.00 -29.01
N LEU A 286 14.86 26.81 -28.28
CA LEU A 286 15.81 27.90 -28.01
C LEU A 286 16.45 28.50 -29.27
N LEU A 287 16.53 27.73 -30.37
CA LEU A 287 16.99 28.18 -31.69
C LEU A 287 15.86 28.80 -32.54
N GLY A 288 14.60 28.71 -32.09
CA GLY A 288 13.41 29.10 -32.86
C GLY A 288 13.04 28.13 -33.98
N ASP A 289 13.57 26.91 -33.96
CA ASP A 289 13.17 25.81 -34.87
C ASP A 289 12.01 25.03 -34.23
N ASP A 290 10.89 25.73 -34.08
CA ASP A 290 9.71 25.24 -33.34
C ASP A 290 9.11 24.00 -34.01
N ASP A 291 9.07 23.92 -35.35
CA ASP A 291 8.56 22.74 -36.06
C ASP A 291 9.42 21.49 -35.78
N ALA A 292 10.75 21.59 -35.88
CA ALA A 292 11.63 20.45 -35.59
C ALA A 292 11.75 20.15 -34.09
N ALA A 293 11.46 21.10 -33.20
CA ALA A 293 11.27 20.86 -31.78
C ALA A 293 10.02 20.01 -31.54
N LEU A 294 8.92 20.32 -32.23
CA LEU A 294 7.64 19.63 -32.09
C LEU A 294 7.68 18.20 -32.62
N ASP A 295 8.35 17.94 -33.74
CA ASP A 295 8.59 16.57 -34.22
C ASP A 295 9.38 15.73 -33.20
N ASP A 296 10.32 16.34 -32.47
CA ASP A 296 11.07 15.65 -31.41
C ASP A 296 10.25 15.44 -30.14
N LEU A 297 9.42 16.39 -29.72
CA LEU A 297 8.47 16.17 -28.61
C LEU A 297 7.45 15.07 -28.97
N ALA A 298 6.98 15.02 -30.23
CA ALA A 298 6.12 13.94 -30.71
C ALA A 298 6.77 12.56 -30.54
N GLU A 299 8.05 12.48 -30.88
CA GLU A 299 8.84 11.25 -30.83
C GLU A 299 9.28 10.90 -29.41
N ALA A 300 9.54 11.89 -28.54
CA ALA A 300 9.73 11.69 -27.10
C ALA A 300 8.49 11.02 -26.48
N ILE A 301 7.31 11.58 -26.71
CA ILE A 301 6.01 11.04 -26.26
C ILE A 301 5.72 9.66 -26.88
N ARG A 302 6.24 9.37 -28.09
CA ARG A 302 6.12 8.05 -28.72
C ARG A 302 7.04 7.00 -28.08
N LEU A 303 8.21 7.40 -27.60
CA LEU A 303 9.21 6.54 -26.96
C LEU A 303 8.86 6.27 -25.49
N ASP A 304 8.61 7.33 -24.72
CA ASP A 304 8.03 7.26 -23.38
C ASP A 304 6.79 8.17 -23.29
N PRO A 305 5.58 7.60 -23.18
CA PRO A 305 4.38 8.39 -22.98
C PRO A 305 4.30 9.12 -21.63
N CYS A 306 5.06 8.72 -20.61
CA CYS A 306 5.01 9.34 -19.28
C CYS A 306 5.68 10.73 -19.27
N ILE A 307 6.73 10.92 -20.08
CA ILE A 307 7.39 12.23 -20.30
C ILE A 307 6.44 13.34 -20.79
N THR A 308 5.21 12.99 -21.19
CA THR A 308 4.16 13.98 -21.54
C THR A 308 3.85 14.92 -20.37
N GLU A 309 3.88 14.47 -19.11
CA GLU A 309 3.64 15.36 -17.96
C GLU A 309 4.81 16.34 -17.76
N ASP A 310 6.05 15.88 -17.95
CA ASP A 310 7.24 16.75 -17.91
C ASP A 310 7.19 17.79 -19.04
N ILE A 311 6.95 17.38 -20.28
CA ILE A 311 6.78 18.28 -21.45
C ILE A 311 5.68 19.31 -21.24
N LEU A 312 4.55 18.91 -20.63
CA LEU A 312 3.41 19.79 -20.36
C LEU A 312 3.67 20.79 -19.23
N THR A 313 4.50 20.42 -18.25
CA THR A 313 4.75 21.24 -17.06
C THR A 313 6.02 22.08 -17.15
N ASP A 314 6.95 21.72 -18.05
CA ASP A 314 8.22 22.44 -18.26
C ASP A 314 7.98 23.91 -18.68
N PRO A 315 8.42 24.90 -17.87
CA PRO A 315 8.35 26.32 -18.23
C PRO A 315 9.29 26.67 -19.39
N ASP A 316 10.38 25.93 -19.60
CA ASP A 316 11.33 26.21 -20.67
C ASP A 316 10.73 25.98 -22.08
N LEU A 317 9.60 25.27 -22.17
CA LEU A 317 8.79 25.09 -23.39
C LEU A 317 7.60 26.08 -23.52
N ASP A 318 7.49 27.10 -22.66
CA ASP A 318 6.39 28.09 -22.70
C ASP A 318 6.21 28.73 -24.09
N GLY A 319 7.30 28.96 -24.82
CA GLY A 319 7.26 29.51 -26.19
C GLY A 319 6.48 28.64 -27.18
N LEU A 320 6.56 27.30 -27.05
CA LEU A 320 5.84 26.36 -27.91
C LEU A 320 4.36 26.23 -27.56
N ARG A 321 3.92 26.60 -26.34
CA ARG A 321 2.52 26.41 -25.89
C ARG A 321 1.51 27.16 -26.76
N GLY A 322 1.92 28.25 -27.39
CA GLY A 322 1.12 28.97 -28.38
C GLY A 322 0.98 28.26 -29.74
N HIS A 323 1.86 27.31 -30.07
CA HIS A 323 1.91 26.67 -31.38
C HIS A 323 0.81 25.62 -31.57
N GLU A 324 0.28 25.53 -32.79
CA GLU A 324 -0.76 24.53 -33.12
C GLU A 324 -0.21 23.12 -33.06
N GLY A 325 1.02 22.91 -33.52
CA GLY A 325 1.70 21.62 -33.41
C GLY A 325 1.82 21.15 -31.95
N PHE A 326 2.18 22.02 -30.99
CA PHE A 326 2.27 21.65 -29.56
C PHE A 326 0.93 21.18 -29.01
N ARG A 327 -0.14 21.90 -29.36
CA ARG A 327 -1.53 21.53 -29.04
C ARG A 327 -1.95 20.20 -29.70
N LEU A 328 -1.39 19.86 -30.86
CA LEU A 328 -1.60 18.58 -31.55
C LEU A 328 -0.74 17.43 -31.03
N LEU A 329 0.41 17.66 -30.39
CA LEU A 329 1.23 16.57 -29.83
C LEU A 329 0.50 15.84 -28.70
N THR A 330 -0.06 16.63 -27.78
CA THR A 330 -0.86 16.17 -26.65
C THR A 330 -2.28 15.80 -27.09
N GLY A 331 -2.74 16.33 -28.23
CA GLY A 331 -3.98 15.95 -28.91
C GLY A 331 -3.89 14.64 -29.71
N ARG A 332 -2.74 14.25 -30.28
CA ARG A 332 -2.60 13.09 -31.19
C ARG A 332 -2.63 11.72 -30.51
N ARG A 333 -2.80 11.65 -29.19
CA ARG A 333 -3.28 10.43 -28.51
C ARG A 333 -4.80 10.28 -28.52
N ALA A 334 -5.55 11.31 -28.92
CA ALA A 334 -6.86 11.11 -29.50
C ALA A 334 -6.68 10.45 -30.88
N GLY A 335 -6.78 9.13 -30.90
CA GLY A 335 -7.34 8.49 -32.07
C GLY A 335 -8.78 9.01 -32.21
N GLU A 336 -8.98 10.00 -33.08
CA GLU A 336 -10.31 10.43 -33.54
C GLU A 336 -11.08 9.29 -34.26
N SER A 337 -10.48 8.09 -34.36
CA SER A 337 -11.10 6.83 -34.77
C SER A 337 -11.55 5.90 -33.62
N GLU A 338 -11.22 6.16 -32.35
CA GLU A 338 -11.54 5.24 -31.23
C GLU A 338 -12.08 5.87 -29.93
N GLN A 339 -11.85 7.15 -29.64
CA GLN A 339 -12.42 7.78 -28.44
C GLN A 339 -13.89 8.18 -28.63
N ASP A 340 -14.78 7.78 -27.73
CA ASP A 340 -16.18 8.21 -27.74
C ASP A 340 -16.29 9.75 -27.60
N PRO A 341 -16.82 10.47 -28.61
CA PRO A 341 -16.96 11.93 -28.55
C PRO A 341 -17.92 12.40 -27.46
N GLN A 342 -18.93 11.57 -27.10
CA GLN A 342 -19.90 11.92 -26.07
C GLN A 342 -19.24 11.93 -24.69
N THR A 343 -18.55 10.86 -24.30
CA THR A 343 -17.80 10.75 -23.05
C THR A 343 -16.70 11.81 -22.96
N THR A 344 -15.93 12.01 -24.04
CA THR A 344 -14.90 13.07 -24.12
C THR A 344 -15.50 14.46 -23.87
N GLY A 345 -16.67 14.75 -24.45
CA GLY A 345 -17.39 16.00 -24.23
C GLY A 345 -17.95 16.18 -22.81
N VAL A 346 -18.30 15.09 -22.13
CA VAL A 346 -18.74 15.12 -20.72
C VAL A 346 -17.56 15.37 -19.79
N LEU A 347 -16.45 14.62 -19.94
CA LEU A 347 -15.23 14.79 -19.16
C LEU A 347 -14.65 16.21 -19.31
N ARG A 348 -14.64 16.76 -20.53
CA ARG A 348 -14.28 18.16 -20.81
C ARG A 348 -15.08 19.16 -19.97
N ARG A 349 -16.41 19.06 -19.99
CA ARG A 349 -17.29 19.97 -19.22
C ARG A 349 -17.10 19.83 -17.71
N PHE A 350 -16.70 18.66 -17.23
CA PHE A 350 -16.40 18.44 -15.83
C PHE A 350 -15.05 19.06 -15.44
N ALA A 351 -13.99 18.82 -16.23
CA ALA A 351 -12.68 19.41 -16.04
C ALA A 351 -12.72 20.96 -16.01
N ALA A 352 -13.49 21.58 -16.91
CA ALA A 352 -13.72 23.03 -16.90
C ALA A 352 -14.36 23.55 -15.60
N LYS A 353 -15.26 22.79 -14.97
CA LYS A 353 -15.90 23.18 -13.70
C LYS A 353 -14.99 22.96 -12.50
N VAL A 354 -14.18 21.90 -12.51
CA VAL A 354 -13.12 21.69 -11.51
C VAL A 354 -12.16 22.87 -11.54
N ALA A 355 -11.66 23.24 -12.72
CA ALA A 355 -10.77 24.38 -12.90
C ALA A 355 -11.39 25.72 -12.48
N ALA A 356 -12.68 25.94 -12.76
CA ALA A 356 -13.39 27.16 -12.37
C ALA A 356 -13.66 27.29 -10.86
N GLN A 357 -13.53 26.20 -10.10
CA GLN A 357 -13.67 26.18 -8.63
C GLN A 357 -12.34 25.95 -7.91
N ALA A 358 -11.24 25.84 -8.64
CA ALA A 358 -9.94 25.54 -8.07
C ALA A 358 -9.39 26.72 -7.25
N PRO A 359 -8.69 26.45 -6.12
CA PRO A 359 -8.06 27.47 -5.30
C PRO A 359 -6.94 28.23 -6.05
N GLU A 360 -6.62 29.44 -5.59
CA GLU A 360 -5.52 30.23 -6.15
C GLU A 360 -4.19 29.48 -6.03
N GLY A 361 -3.39 29.49 -7.11
CA GLY A 361 -2.09 28.80 -7.13
C GLY A 361 -2.15 27.27 -7.31
N TRP A 362 -3.31 26.69 -7.65
CA TRP A 362 -3.41 25.28 -8.01
C TRP A 362 -2.58 24.94 -9.27
N ARG A 363 -2.07 23.70 -9.34
CA ARG A 363 -1.42 23.13 -10.54
C ARG A 363 -2.21 21.97 -11.14
N ARG A 364 -2.75 21.10 -10.29
CA ARG A 364 -3.38 19.84 -10.68
C ARG A 364 -4.52 19.50 -9.71
N ALA A 365 -5.54 18.79 -10.18
CA ALA A 365 -6.55 18.14 -9.35
C ALA A 365 -6.55 16.65 -9.69
N ASP A 366 -6.38 15.78 -8.68
CA ASP A 366 -6.57 14.34 -8.81
C ASP A 366 -7.98 13.99 -8.34
N LEU A 367 -8.73 13.23 -9.15
CA LEU A 367 -10.14 12.93 -8.94
C LEU A 367 -10.41 11.43 -9.16
N THR A 368 -11.25 10.85 -8.31
CA THR A 368 -11.75 9.47 -8.45
C THR A 368 -13.26 9.48 -8.29
N LEU A 369 -13.97 8.88 -9.24
CA LEU A 369 -15.43 8.90 -9.31
C LEU A 369 -15.92 7.48 -9.59
N GLY A 370 -16.75 6.94 -8.70
CA GLY A 370 -17.31 5.59 -8.80
C GLY A 370 -18.43 5.40 -7.78
N GLY A 371 -18.40 4.30 -7.03
CA GLY A 371 -19.32 4.08 -5.89
C GLY A 371 -19.13 5.10 -4.75
N SER A 372 -17.94 5.72 -4.66
CA SER A 372 -17.70 6.93 -3.88
C SER A 372 -17.09 8.02 -4.77
N TYR A 373 -17.07 9.26 -4.27
CA TYR A 373 -16.46 10.39 -4.95
C TYR A 373 -15.37 11.01 -4.08
N SER A 374 -14.14 11.08 -4.59
CA SER A 374 -13.01 11.69 -3.89
C SER A 374 -12.18 12.56 -4.82
N GLY A 375 -11.55 13.59 -4.26
CA GLY A 375 -10.76 14.54 -5.03
C GLY A 375 -9.90 15.43 -4.15
N ARG A 376 -8.81 15.93 -4.72
CA ARG A 376 -7.87 16.85 -4.06
C ARG A 376 -7.21 17.78 -5.08
N TYR A 377 -6.96 19.02 -4.69
CA TYR A 377 -6.10 19.92 -5.45
C TYR A 377 -4.65 19.83 -4.95
N LEU A 378 -3.70 19.92 -5.87
CA LEU A 378 -2.27 20.07 -5.64
C LEU A 378 -1.89 21.51 -5.96
N LEU A 379 -1.41 22.24 -4.95
CA LEU A 379 -0.98 23.64 -5.09
C LEU A 379 0.48 23.74 -5.54
N ALA A 380 0.89 24.94 -5.97
CA ALA A 380 2.20 25.17 -6.55
C ALA A 380 3.39 25.02 -5.58
N ASP A 381 3.12 24.97 -4.27
CA ASP A 381 4.07 24.67 -3.19
C ASP A 381 4.09 23.18 -2.78
N GLY A 382 3.29 22.33 -3.45
CA GLY A 382 3.15 20.91 -3.15
C GLY A 382 2.15 20.57 -2.04
N THR A 383 1.46 21.57 -1.45
CA THR A 383 0.38 21.31 -0.49
C THR A 383 -0.83 20.68 -1.18
N LYS A 384 -1.57 19.88 -0.41
CA LYS A 384 -2.78 19.17 -0.87
C LYS A 384 -4.00 19.80 -0.22
N ASP A 385 -4.80 20.51 -1.00
CA ASP A 385 -6.10 21.03 -0.57
C ASP A 385 -7.19 19.97 -0.76
N ARG A 386 -8.07 19.86 0.23
CA ARG A 386 -9.23 18.95 0.28
C ARG A 386 -10.55 19.67 0.01
N SER A 387 -10.53 20.94 -0.43
CA SER A 387 -11.71 21.63 -0.95
C SER A 387 -12.41 20.76 -2.00
N ALA A 388 -13.66 20.38 -1.72
CA ALA A 388 -14.34 19.34 -2.47
C ALA A 388 -14.67 19.81 -3.91
N PRO A 389 -14.18 19.12 -4.96
CA PRO A 389 -14.53 19.45 -6.33
C PRO A 389 -16.00 19.11 -6.65
N PRO A 390 -16.62 19.72 -7.69
CA PRO A 390 -18.07 19.70 -7.89
C PRO A 390 -18.60 18.40 -8.51
N PHE A 391 -18.74 17.35 -7.71
CA PHE A 391 -19.09 15.99 -8.16
C PHE A 391 -20.47 15.85 -8.83
N ASP A 392 -21.43 16.74 -8.54
CA ASP A 392 -22.84 16.72 -9.00
C ASP A 392 -23.04 16.62 -10.52
N VAL A 393 -21.98 16.91 -11.27
CA VAL A 393 -21.99 17.12 -12.73
C VAL A 393 -21.89 15.81 -13.51
N LEU A 394 -21.19 14.81 -12.97
CA LEU A 394 -20.99 13.52 -13.64
C LEU A 394 -22.10 12.51 -13.34
N ALA A 395 -22.66 12.54 -12.13
CA ALA A 395 -23.75 11.66 -11.69
C ALA A 395 -25.03 11.71 -12.55
N LYS A 396 -25.16 12.70 -13.45
CA LYS A 396 -26.29 12.87 -14.39
C LYS A 396 -25.88 12.84 -15.87
N GLY A 397 -24.58 12.71 -16.17
CA GLY A 397 -24.03 13.05 -17.48
C GLY A 397 -23.44 11.90 -18.29
N LEU A 398 -23.12 10.77 -17.66
CA LEU A 398 -22.53 9.59 -18.32
C LEU A 398 -23.55 8.44 -18.32
N PRO A 399 -24.02 7.96 -19.49
CA PRO A 399 -24.96 6.83 -19.52
C PRO A 399 -24.36 5.53 -18.98
N PHE A 400 -23.02 5.42 -18.93
CA PHE A 400 -22.29 4.22 -18.53
C PHE A 400 -22.14 3.99 -17.02
N THR A 401 -22.52 4.94 -16.15
CA THR A 401 -22.44 4.75 -14.68
C THR A 401 -23.56 3.86 -14.11
N HIS A 402 -24.41 3.29 -14.96
CA HIS A 402 -25.45 2.32 -14.59
C HIS A 402 -24.97 0.86 -14.62
N GLY A 403 -23.74 0.60 -15.09
CA GLY A 403 -23.02 -0.64 -14.77
C GLY A 403 -22.20 -0.42 -13.51
N ARG A 404 -22.54 -1.09 -12.41
CA ARG A 404 -21.82 -0.96 -11.14
C ARG A 404 -20.36 -1.41 -11.30
N ASN A 405 -19.49 -0.86 -10.45
CA ASN A 405 -18.04 -1.12 -10.39
C ASN A 405 -17.14 -0.49 -11.48
N LYS A 406 -17.62 0.49 -12.27
CA LYS A 406 -16.73 1.30 -13.13
C LYS A 406 -16.28 2.61 -12.47
N VAL A 407 -14.97 2.79 -12.39
CA VAL A 407 -14.34 4.01 -11.89
C VAL A 407 -13.85 4.89 -13.02
N ILE A 408 -13.91 6.20 -12.79
CA ILE A 408 -13.27 7.24 -13.56
C ILE A 408 -12.17 7.84 -12.68
N ARG A 409 -10.91 7.60 -13.03
CA ARG A 409 -9.77 8.34 -12.47
C ARG A 409 -9.46 9.48 -13.43
N MET A 410 -9.41 10.71 -12.95
CA MET A 410 -9.17 11.88 -13.79
C MET A 410 -8.14 12.82 -13.15
N ALA A 411 -7.22 13.34 -13.95
CA ALA A 411 -6.34 14.44 -13.58
C ALA A 411 -6.73 15.68 -14.39
N VAL A 412 -6.85 16.83 -13.73
CA VAL A 412 -7.11 18.14 -14.35
C VAL A 412 -5.91 19.03 -14.07
N HIS A 413 -5.39 19.74 -15.06
CA HIS A 413 -4.19 20.56 -14.94
C HIS A 413 -4.50 22.02 -15.24
N ALA A 414 -3.97 22.94 -14.43
CA ALA A 414 -4.16 24.39 -14.56
C ALA A 414 -3.75 24.97 -15.92
N SER A 415 -2.99 24.22 -16.72
CA SER A 415 -2.68 24.49 -18.13
C SER A 415 -3.85 24.33 -19.11
N GLY A 416 -5.05 23.96 -18.64
CA GLY A 416 -6.26 23.81 -19.48
C GLY A 416 -6.44 22.40 -20.08
N TRP A 417 -5.81 21.38 -19.48
CA TRP A 417 -5.81 20.00 -19.97
C TRP A 417 -6.31 19.01 -18.92
N PHE A 418 -6.94 17.92 -19.37
CA PHE A 418 -7.30 16.78 -18.53
C PHE A 418 -6.89 15.45 -19.16
N GLU A 419 -6.59 14.46 -18.33
CA GLU A 419 -6.51 13.04 -18.69
C GLU A 419 -7.49 12.23 -17.83
N ALA A 420 -8.09 11.18 -18.39
CA ALA A 420 -9.03 10.30 -17.69
C ALA A 420 -8.86 8.84 -18.09
N ALA A 421 -8.93 7.93 -17.12
CA ALA A 421 -9.03 6.50 -17.29
C ALA A 421 -10.42 6.05 -16.80
N VAL A 422 -11.18 5.38 -17.66
CA VAL A 422 -12.55 4.92 -17.40
C VAL A 422 -12.59 3.39 -17.49
N GLY A 423 -13.04 2.74 -16.42
CA GLY A 423 -13.11 1.28 -16.28
C GLY A 423 -12.18 0.76 -15.19
N GLY A 424 -12.40 -0.48 -14.78
CA GLY A 424 -11.82 -1.02 -13.54
C GLY A 424 -12.51 -0.48 -12.28
N MET A 425 -12.13 -1.04 -11.13
CA MET A 425 -12.77 -0.81 -9.84
C MET A 425 -11.94 0.11 -8.94
N ASP A 426 -12.57 0.69 -7.92
CA ASP A 426 -11.88 1.48 -6.90
C ASP A 426 -11.28 0.53 -5.87
N GLU A 427 -10.12 0.89 -5.34
CA GLU A 427 -9.44 0.20 -4.26
C GLU A 427 -8.86 1.28 -3.35
N ASP A 428 -8.90 1.06 -2.03
CA ASP A 428 -8.53 2.05 -0.99
C ASP A 428 -7.16 2.70 -1.20
N SER A 429 -6.30 2.09 -2.02
CA SER A 429 -4.98 2.57 -2.36
C SER A 429 -4.53 2.21 -3.77
N GLY A 430 -5.43 2.12 -4.77
CA GLY A 430 -5.03 1.72 -6.12
C GLY A 430 -6.15 1.58 -7.15
N ALA A 431 -5.80 1.17 -8.37
CA ALA A 431 -6.77 0.79 -9.41
C ALA A 431 -6.91 -0.74 -9.46
N ALA A 432 -8.13 -1.26 -9.33
CA ALA A 432 -8.41 -2.69 -9.41
C ALA A 432 -8.89 -3.11 -10.80
N PHE A 433 -8.55 -4.34 -11.18
CA PHE A 433 -8.96 -4.93 -12.45
C PHE A 433 -9.29 -6.41 -12.31
N VAL A 434 -10.52 -6.78 -12.68
CA VAL A 434 -10.96 -8.18 -12.69
C VAL A 434 -10.66 -8.81 -14.04
N LEU A 435 -10.02 -9.97 -13.98
CA LEU A 435 -9.54 -10.78 -15.11
C LEU A 435 -10.43 -11.99 -15.34
N ASP A 436 -10.92 -12.61 -14.26
CA ASP A 436 -11.84 -13.74 -14.30
C ASP A 436 -12.71 -13.76 -13.04
N GLU A 437 -13.95 -13.31 -13.17
CA GLU A 437 -14.96 -13.29 -12.11
C GLU A 437 -15.27 -14.69 -11.57
N LYS A 438 -15.08 -15.74 -12.38
CA LYS A 438 -15.36 -17.14 -12.00
C LYS A 438 -14.18 -17.83 -11.33
N ALA A 439 -13.02 -17.17 -11.24
CA ALA A 439 -11.83 -17.69 -10.61
C ALA A 439 -11.60 -17.14 -9.19
N LEU A 440 -12.51 -16.32 -8.66
CA LEU A 440 -12.45 -15.80 -7.29
C LEU A 440 -12.43 -16.93 -6.25
N ALA A 441 -11.92 -16.63 -5.05
CA ALA A 441 -11.60 -17.66 -4.07
C ALA A 441 -12.82 -18.14 -3.28
N ASN A 442 -12.87 -19.44 -3.00
CA ASN A 442 -13.84 -20.07 -2.10
C ASN A 442 -13.88 -19.42 -0.71
N ASP A 443 -15.07 -19.35 -0.14
CA ASP A 443 -15.30 -18.83 1.19
C ASP A 443 -14.74 -19.76 2.28
N PRO A 444 -14.41 -19.24 3.48
CA PRO A 444 -14.03 -20.07 4.62
C PRO A 444 -15.03 -21.18 4.97
N GLY A 445 -16.33 -20.93 4.75
CA GLY A 445 -17.42 -21.89 4.98
C GLY A 445 -17.38 -23.14 4.10
N ASP A 446 -16.74 -23.08 2.94
CA ASP A 446 -16.61 -24.22 2.01
C ASP A 446 -15.66 -25.31 2.55
N ASP A 447 -14.75 -24.91 3.43
CA ASP A 447 -13.82 -25.79 4.15
C ASP A 447 -14.39 -26.31 5.49
N GLN A 448 -15.59 -25.87 5.92
CA GLN A 448 -16.20 -26.29 7.19
C GLN A 448 -16.98 -27.60 7.04
N GLU A 449 -16.96 -28.44 8.07
CA GLU A 449 -17.89 -29.57 8.19
C GLU A 449 -19.33 -29.06 8.36
N GLY A 450 -20.32 -29.87 7.94
CA GLY A 450 -21.74 -29.57 8.17
C GLY A 450 -22.15 -29.77 9.64
N PRO A 451 -23.44 -29.52 9.97
CA PRO A 451 -23.92 -29.63 11.34
C PRO A 451 -23.79 -31.06 11.87
N ALA A 452 -23.42 -31.20 13.14
CA ALA A 452 -23.39 -32.49 13.81
C ALA A 452 -24.80 -33.12 13.99
N ASP A 453 -25.85 -32.30 13.87
CA ASP A 453 -27.25 -32.68 13.95
C ASP A 453 -28.01 -32.18 12.72
N LEU A 454 -28.58 -33.11 11.95
CA LEU A 454 -29.33 -32.84 10.72
C LEU A 454 -30.83 -32.68 10.96
N SER A 455 -31.30 -32.78 12.21
CA SER A 455 -32.70 -32.50 12.53
C SER A 455 -33.00 -31.01 12.42
N GLN A 456 -34.14 -30.67 11.81
CA GLN A 456 -34.60 -29.29 11.77
C GLN A 456 -34.93 -28.80 13.19
N ALA A 457 -34.60 -27.54 13.48
CA ALA A 457 -34.77 -26.95 14.81
C ALA A 457 -36.18 -26.36 15.08
N GLY A 458 -37.03 -26.29 14.05
CA GLY A 458 -38.41 -25.82 14.14
C GLY A 458 -39.39 -26.87 14.65
N ASP A 459 -40.50 -26.41 15.23
CA ASP A 459 -41.71 -27.20 15.49
C ASP A 459 -42.89 -26.51 14.76
N PRO A 460 -43.49 -27.16 13.74
CA PRO A 460 -44.56 -26.56 12.93
C PRO A 460 -45.88 -26.36 13.68
N ASP A 461 -46.27 -27.32 14.52
CA ASP A 461 -47.48 -27.22 15.33
C ASP A 461 -47.34 -26.10 16.36
N GLU A 462 -46.14 -25.93 16.94
CA GLU A 462 -45.85 -24.82 17.84
C GLU A 462 -45.77 -23.48 17.11
N ALA A 463 -45.19 -23.42 15.90
CA ALA A 463 -45.06 -22.18 15.12
C ALA A 463 -46.42 -21.57 14.78
N VAL A 464 -47.36 -22.37 14.24
CA VAL A 464 -48.72 -21.92 13.94
C VAL A 464 -49.46 -21.46 15.20
N ARG A 465 -49.31 -22.18 16.31
CA ARG A 465 -49.88 -21.82 17.62
C ARG A 465 -49.30 -20.49 18.14
N LEU A 466 -48.01 -20.23 17.93
CA LEU A 466 -47.33 -19.01 18.35
C LEU A 466 -47.69 -17.82 17.47
N LEU A 467 -47.82 -17.99 16.15
CA LEU A 467 -48.31 -16.96 15.23
C LEU A 467 -49.72 -16.50 15.63
N GLY A 468 -50.64 -17.44 15.85
CA GLY A 468 -52.00 -17.12 16.31
C GLY A 468 -52.02 -16.40 17.67
N ALA A 469 -51.12 -16.78 18.59
CA ALA A 469 -50.96 -16.07 19.86
C ALA A 469 -50.41 -14.65 19.66
N TYR A 470 -49.39 -14.48 18.81
CA TYR A 470 -48.75 -13.19 18.50
C TYR A 470 -49.75 -12.18 17.95
N LEU A 471 -50.49 -12.57 16.90
CA LEU A 471 -51.53 -11.75 16.29
C LEU A 471 -52.63 -11.37 17.29
N GLN A 472 -53.03 -12.28 18.19
CA GLN A 472 -53.99 -11.97 19.25
C GLN A 472 -53.46 -10.87 20.20
N ARG A 473 -52.18 -10.92 20.63
CA ARG A 473 -51.63 -9.85 21.49
C ARG A 473 -51.58 -8.52 20.74
N ARG A 474 -51.23 -8.55 19.45
CA ARG A 474 -51.23 -7.35 18.60
C ARG A 474 -52.62 -6.73 18.51
N GLU A 475 -53.66 -7.52 18.24
CA GLU A 475 -55.05 -7.03 18.25
C GLU A 475 -55.45 -6.42 19.60
N GLU A 476 -55.06 -7.06 20.72
CA GLU A 476 -55.31 -6.55 22.07
C GLU A 476 -54.57 -5.23 22.39
N ILE A 477 -53.42 -4.96 21.74
CA ILE A 477 -52.58 -3.76 21.94
C ILE A 477 -52.96 -2.62 20.98
N LEU A 478 -53.19 -2.93 19.71
CA LEU A 478 -53.53 -1.97 18.65
C LEU A 478 -55.03 -1.59 18.69
N GLY A 479 -55.88 -2.49 19.22
CA GLY A 479 -57.34 -2.29 19.28
C GLY A 479 -58.08 -2.63 17.98
N HIS A 480 -57.37 -3.17 16.99
CA HIS A 480 -57.89 -3.75 15.75
C HIS A 480 -56.97 -4.91 15.31
N PRO A 481 -57.47 -5.90 14.56
CA PRO A 481 -56.62 -6.93 13.95
C PRO A 481 -55.73 -6.33 12.84
N ASP A 482 -54.57 -6.94 12.60
CA ASP A 482 -53.75 -6.68 11.41
C ASP A 482 -54.50 -7.20 10.14
N GLU A 483 -54.45 -6.47 9.02
CA GLU A 483 -55.09 -6.87 7.74
C GLU A 483 -54.11 -7.70 6.90
N LEU A 484 -54.07 -9.01 7.13
CA LEU A 484 -53.04 -9.91 6.56
C LEU A 484 -53.53 -10.74 5.36
N PRO A 485 -52.64 -11.09 4.40
CA PRO A 485 -53.00 -11.92 3.25
C PRO A 485 -53.40 -13.36 3.65
N PRO A 486 -54.50 -13.92 3.09
CA PRO A 486 -54.76 -15.36 3.21
C PRO A 486 -53.71 -16.17 2.43
N PRO A 487 -53.57 -17.48 2.67
CA PRO A 487 -52.67 -18.35 1.90
C PRO A 487 -52.91 -18.24 0.38
N ALA A 488 -51.84 -18.18 -0.41
CA ALA A 488 -51.91 -18.10 -1.86
C ALA A 488 -52.62 -19.33 -2.48
N GLU A 489 -53.41 -19.11 -3.54
CA GLU A 489 -54.18 -20.18 -4.20
C GLU A 489 -53.29 -21.18 -4.95
N ASP A 490 -52.13 -20.72 -5.41
CA ASP A 490 -51.11 -21.40 -6.20
C ASP A 490 -49.79 -21.66 -5.43
N ARG A 491 -49.79 -21.49 -4.11
CA ARG A 491 -48.63 -21.72 -3.21
C ARG A 491 -47.88 -23.04 -3.44
N GLU A 492 -48.58 -24.14 -3.74
CA GLU A 492 -47.94 -25.43 -4.04
C GLU A 492 -47.07 -25.39 -5.31
N GLU A 493 -47.41 -24.53 -6.28
CA GLU A 493 -46.62 -24.28 -7.49
C GLU A 493 -45.49 -23.27 -7.21
N GLU A 494 -45.77 -22.18 -6.48
CA GLU A 494 -44.77 -21.16 -6.13
C GLU A 494 -43.63 -21.69 -5.26
N LEU A 495 -43.93 -22.54 -4.27
CA LEU A 495 -42.95 -23.13 -3.37
C LEU A 495 -42.38 -24.48 -3.89
N ALA A 496 -42.77 -24.95 -5.08
CA ALA A 496 -42.40 -26.28 -5.57
C ALA A 496 -40.88 -26.47 -5.70
N ASP A 497 -40.17 -25.46 -6.23
CA ASP A 497 -38.72 -25.50 -6.45
C ASP A 497 -37.91 -25.27 -5.14
N LEU A 498 -38.58 -24.81 -4.09
CA LEU A 498 -38.04 -24.70 -2.72
C LEU A 498 -38.25 -25.96 -1.89
N ASP A 499 -39.00 -26.95 -2.36
CA ASP A 499 -39.21 -28.23 -1.67
C ASP A 499 -38.13 -29.25 -2.14
N PRO A 500 -37.33 -29.85 -1.24
CA PRO A 500 -37.50 -29.99 0.21
C PRO A 500 -36.65 -29.04 1.06
N SER A 501 -36.13 -27.95 0.48
CA SER A 501 -35.23 -27.00 1.15
C SER A 501 -35.93 -26.13 2.20
N LEU A 502 -37.23 -25.83 2.07
CA LEU A 502 -37.97 -25.04 3.06
C LEU A 502 -38.13 -25.82 4.40
N PRO A 503 -37.83 -25.23 5.56
CA PRO A 503 -38.03 -25.88 6.85
C PRO A 503 -39.52 -25.99 7.21
N ASP A 504 -39.84 -27.01 8.00
CA ASP A 504 -41.19 -27.46 8.28
C ASP A 504 -42.01 -26.42 9.06
N ASP A 505 -41.37 -25.67 9.96
CA ASP A 505 -42.02 -24.61 10.72
C ASP A 505 -42.41 -23.41 9.84
N LEU A 506 -41.51 -22.94 8.98
CA LEU A 506 -41.82 -21.88 8.01
C LEU A 506 -42.87 -22.34 6.99
N ARG A 507 -42.77 -23.58 6.47
CA ARG A 507 -43.78 -24.16 5.57
C ARG A 507 -45.17 -24.15 6.23
N ALA A 508 -45.26 -24.49 7.51
CA ALA A 508 -46.51 -24.47 8.26
C ALA A 508 -47.09 -23.06 8.50
N LEU A 509 -46.28 -22.00 8.46
CA LEU A 509 -46.80 -20.63 8.49
C LEU A 509 -47.45 -20.24 7.16
N TYR A 510 -46.86 -20.63 6.01
CA TYR A 510 -47.45 -20.44 4.68
C TYR A 510 -48.72 -21.30 4.43
N GLU A 511 -49.02 -22.26 5.30
CA GLU A 511 -50.34 -22.91 5.35
C GLU A 511 -51.45 -22.02 5.96
N VAL A 512 -51.09 -20.91 6.60
CA VAL A 512 -51.99 -20.07 7.40
C VAL A 512 -52.11 -18.63 6.88
N LEU A 513 -51.01 -18.03 6.39
CA LEU A 513 -50.97 -16.70 5.77
C LEU A 513 -49.95 -16.69 4.63
N ASP A 514 -50.12 -15.78 3.66
CA ASP A 514 -49.13 -15.57 2.59
C ASP A 514 -48.32 -14.29 2.83
N GLY A 515 -47.30 -14.39 3.68
CA GLY A 515 -46.53 -13.23 4.15
C GLY A 515 -47.34 -12.32 5.09
N ASP A 516 -46.94 -11.05 5.17
CA ASP A 516 -47.62 -10.03 5.99
C ASP A 516 -48.20 -8.83 5.22
N GLY A 517 -48.04 -8.78 3.89
CA GLY A 517 -48.58 -7.70 3.06
C GLY A 517 -47.99 -6.32 3.35
N ASP A 518 -46.66 -6.25 3.45
CA ASP A 518 -45.86 -5.05 3.74
C ASP A 518 -46.15 -4.45 5.15
N THR A 519 -46.60 -5.28 6.09
CA THR A 519 -46.94 -4.84 7.47
C THR A 519 -45.69 -4.72 8.36
N GLY A 520 -44.63 -5.47 8.06
CA GLY A 520 -43.41 -5.48 8.88
C GLY A 520 -43.60 -6.19 10.23
N LEU A 521 -44.33 -7.31 10.22
CA LEU A 521 -44.74 -8.05 11.43
C LEU A 521 -43.56 -8.62 12.22
N ILE A 522 -42.44 -8.91 11.55
CA ILE A 522 -41.31 -9.60 12.15
C ILE A 522 -40.30 -8.56 12.65
N ASP A 523 -39.85 -8.73 13.89
CA ASP A 523 -38.72 -8.02 14.52
C ASP A 523 -38.62 -6.53 14.16
N ASN A 524 -39.69 -5.80 14.46
CA ASN A 524 -39.75 -4.33 14.39
C ASN A 524 -39.70 -3.70 12.99
N GLY A 525 -40.07 -4.45 11.95
CA GLY A 525 -40.27 -3.90 10.61
C GLY A 525 -39.68 -4.73 9.47
N TYR A 526 -39.38 -6.01 9.69
CA TYR A 526 -39.10 -6.95 8.61
C TYR A 526 -40.43 -7.44 8.03
N GLU A 527 -40.63 -7.15 6.74
CA GLU A 527 -41.79 -7.51 5.93
C GLU A 527 -41.69 -9.01 5.60
N TRP A 528 -42.62 -9.81 6.12
CA TRP A 528 -42.67 -11.25 5.82
C TRP A 528 -43.12 -11.44 4.36
N LEU A 529 -42.22 -11.98 3.54
CA LEU A 529 -42.39 -12.15 2.10
C LEU A 529 -43.56 -13.09 1.76
N ALA A 530 -44.32 -12.76 0.71
CA ALA A 530 -45.24 -13.70 0.06
C ALA A 530 -44.48 -14.88 -0.57
N ALA A 531 -45.15 -16.00 -0.81
CA ALA A 531 -44.54 -17.20 -1.41
C ALA A 531 -43.98 -16.93 -2.82
N SER A 532 -44.68 -16.13 -3.63
CA SER A 532 -44.18 -15.61 -4.93
C SER A 532 -42.87 -14.83 -4.80
N ASP A 533 -42.80 -13.84 -3.90
CA ASP A 533 -41.60 -13.02 -3.72
C ASP A 533 -40.44 -13.84 -3.15
N LEU A 534 -40.70 -14.73 -2.20
CA LEU A 534 -39.70 -15.66 -1.64
C LEU A 534 -39.10 -16.56 -2.74
N SER A 535 -39.97 -17.13 -3.59
CA SER A 535 -39.56 -17.94 -4.74
C SER A 535 -38.76 -17.14 -5.76
N PHE A 536 -39.23 -15.95 -6.13
CA PHE A 536 -38.53 -15.05 -7.06
C PHE A 536 -37.16 -14.63 -6.54
N ILE A 537 -37.07 -14.20 -5.28
CA ILE A 537 -35.82 -13.79 -4.64
C ILE A 537 -34.82 -14.95 -4.63
N HIS A 538 -35.24 -16.17 -4.27
CA HIS A 538 -34.36 -17.33 -4.19
C HIS A 538 -33.98 -17.96 -5.55
N MET A 539 -34.83 -17.84 -6.58
CA MET A 539 -34.63 -18.53 -7.88
C MET A 539 -34.08 -17.64 -8.98
N ASP A 540 -34.64 -16.44 -9.18
CA ASP A 540 -34.14 -15.46 -10.16
C ASP A 540 -32.96 -14.64 -9.59
N GLY A 541 -32.77 -14.70 -8.26
CA GLY A 541 -31.54 -14.32 -7.59
C GLY A 541 -30.74 -15.53 -7.07
N ASP A 542 -29.67 -15.93 -7.76
CA ASP A 542 -28.50 -16.45 -7.03
C ASP A 542 -28.04 -15.37 -5.99
N HIS A 543 -27.26 -15.72 -4.95
CA HIS A 543 -27.06 -14.82 -3.78
C HIS A 543 -25.58 -14.50 -3.40
N TYR A 544 -25.37 -13.41 -2.66
CA TYR A 544 -24.55 -12.18 -2.89
C TYR A 544 -25.40 -11.11 -3.59
N TRP A 545 -26.19 -11.48 -4.60
CA TRP A 545 -27.02 -10.55 -5.37
C TRP A 545 -28.32 -10.22 -4.59
N MET A 546 -29.01 -9.10 -4.80
CA MET A 546 -29.64 -8.72 -6.06
C MET A 546 -29.22 -7.33 -6.58
N ASP A 547 -28.04 -7.22 -7.18
CA ASP A 547 -27.69 -6.13 -8.11
C ASP A 547 -26.42 -6.41 -8.96
N GLY A 548 -26.38 -7.57 -9.63
CA GLY A 548 -25.62 -7.77 -10.88
C GLY A 548 -24.08 -7.66 -10.88
N VAL A 549 -23.40 -7.83 -9.74
CA VAL A 549 -21.96 -8.18 -9.69
C VAL A 549 -21.81 -9.72 -9.87
N PRO A 550 -20.61 -10.33 -9.74
CA PRO A 550 -20.56 -11.75 -9.39
C PRO A 550 -20.09 -12.13 -7.97
N PHE A 551 -19.42 -11.26 -7.20
CA PHE A 551 -19.01 -11.48 -5.79
C PHE A 551 -18.58 -10.15 -5.12
N ASP A 552 -18.39 -10.14 -3.79
CA ASP A 552 -17.50 -9.16 -3.12
C ASP A 552 -16.07 -9.34 -3.65
N THR A 553 -15.54 -8.31 -4.31
CA THR A 553 -14.23 -8.37 -4.96
C THR A 553 -13.07 -8.16 -3.99
N ASP A 554 -13.30 -7.68 -2.76
CA ASP A 554 -12.24 -7.62 -1.77
C ASP A 554 -11.99 -8.99 -1.14
N LEU A 555 -11.13 -9.75 -1.84
CA LEU A 555 -10.64 -11.06 -1.41
C LEU A 555 -9.80 -11.03 -0.11
N ARG A 556 -9.58 -9.85 0.50
CA ARG A 556 -8.95 -9.69 1.83
C ARG A 556 -9.97 -9.64 2.97
N ASN A 557 -11.26 -9.43 2.69
CA ASN A 557 -12.31 -9.41 3.71
C ASN A 557 -12.39 -10.75 4.44
N THR A 558 -12.28 -10.71 5.78
CA THR A 558 -12.37 -11.88 6.65
C THR A 558 -13.81 -12.04 7.13
N ILE A 559 -14.41 -13.21 6.88
CA ILE A 559 -15.76 -13.53 7.35
C ILE A 559 -15.67 -14.03 8.78
N LEU A 560 -16.29 -13.29 9.69
CA LEU A 560 -16.24 -13.52 11.14
C LEU A 560 -17.29 -14.55 11.58
N ASP A 561 -17.04 -15.22 12.70
CA ASP A 561 -17.97 -16.15 13.35
C ASP A 561 -18.96 -15.34 14.22
N THR A 562 -20.27 -15.59 14.11
CA THR A 562 -21.31 -14.81 14.80
C THR A 562 -22.27 -15.69 15.60
N GLY A 563 -22.68 -15.20 16.77
CA GLY A 563 -23.61 -15.95 17.64
C GLY A 563 -22.93 -17.13 18.34
N PRO A 564 -23.62 -18.28 18.51
CA PRO A 564 -23.00 -19.47 19.07
C PRO A 564 -21.85 -19.94 18.16
N PRO A 565 -20.67 -20.31 18.71
CA PRO A 565 -19.49 -20.57 17.89
C PRO A 565 -19.70 -21.64 16.83
N TRP A 566 -19.38 -21.29 15.58
CA TRP A 566 -19.56 -22.14 14.40
C TRP A 566 -21.02 -22.53 14.10
N ALA A 567 -22.02 -21.80 14.61
CA ALA A 567 -23.43 -22.06 14.30
C ALA A 567 -23.75 -21.76 12.83
N VAL A 568 -23.34 -20.59 12.35
CA VAL A 568 -23.50 -20.18 10.94
C VAL A 568 -22.19 -20.45 10.20
N ARG A 569 -22.27 -20.88 8.94
CA ARG A 569 -21.07 -21.00 8.12
C ARG A 569 -20.50 -19.61 7.81
N ARG A 570 -19.17 -19.52 7.81
CA ARG A 570 -18.44 -18.29 7.46
C ARG A 570 -18.35 -18.16 5.94
N SER A 571 -19.50 -17.91 5.33
CA SER A 571 -19.70 -17.65 3.89
C SER A 571 -20.33 -16.28 3.68
N ARG A 572 -20.19 -15.70 2.48
CA ARG A 572 -20.89 -14.49 2.04
C ARG A 572 -22.31 -14.82 1.61
N ASP A 573 -22.47 -15.99 1.01
CA ASP A 573 -23.74 -16.56 0.61
C ASP A 573 -23.72 -18.09 0.60
N ARG A 574 -24.90 -18.72 0.71
CA ARG A 574 -25.16 -20.12 0.34
C ARG A 574 -26.56 -20.30 -0.27
N ALA A 575 -26.67 -21.19 -1.25
CA ALA A 575 -27.95 -21.70 -1.75
C ALA A 575 -28.82 -22.41 -0.67
N GLY A 576 -28.26 -22.75 0.49
CA GLY A 576 -29.00 -23.24 1.65
C GLY A 576 -29.59 -22.14 2.53
N TRP A 577 -29.38 -20.86 2.21
CA TRP A 577 -29.93 -19.72 2.94
C TRP A 577 -31.13 -19.17 2.17
N ILE A 578 -32.33 -19.38 2.72
CA ILE A 578 -33.59 -19.02 2.06
C ILE A 578 -34.12 -17.75 2.74
N PRO A 579 -34.08 -16.57 2.09
CA PRO A 579 -34.70 -15.36 2.62
C PRO A 579 -36.19 -15.57 2.85
N PHE A 580 -36.74 -15.04 3.93
CA PHE A 580 -38.19 -15.06 4.18
C PHE A 580 -38.76 -13.74 4.71
N ALA A 581 -37.91 -12.79 5.12
CA ALA A 581 -38.39 -11.43 5.43
C ALA A 581 -37.38 -10.36 5.01
N ASP A 582 -37.86 -9.25 4.44
CA ASP A 582 -37.05 -8.11 3.99
C ASP A 582 -37.08 -6.98 5.03
N GLY A 583 -35.91 -6.50 5.47
CA GLY A 583 -35.76 -5.34 6.36
C GLY A 583 -35.48 -4.04 5.59
N GLY A 584 -35.55 -4.08 4.27
CA GLY A 584 -35.19 -3.02 3.34
C GLY A 584 -33.67 -2.85 3.17
N SER A 585 -33.28 -2.07 2.15
CA SER A 585 -31.86 -1.77 1.84
C SER A 585 -30.97 -3.01 1.57
N ASN A 586 -31.57 -4.12 1.10
CA ASN A 586 -30.95 -5.42 0.88
C ASN A 586 -30.38 -6.03 2.18
N ASP A 587 -31.21 -6.09 3.22
CA ASP A 587 -30.96 -6.77 4.50
C ASP A 587 -32.14 -7.71 4.78
N TYR A 588 -31.89 -9.00 4.95
CA TYR A 588 -32.91 -10.06 4.99
C TYR A 588 -32.76 -10.94 6.21
N LEU A 589 -33.88 -11.41 6.75
CA LEU A 589 -33.90 -12.63 7.56
C LEU A 589 -34.02 -13.84 6.63
N ALA A 590 -33.17 -14.84 6.85
CA ALA A 590 -33.15 -16.09 6.10
C ALA A 590 -33.17 -17.29 7.06
N VAL A 591 -33.76 -18.40 6.62
CA VAL A 591 -33.59 -19.70 7.27
C VAL A 591 -32.35 -20.39 6.70
N ASP A 592 -31.49 -20.88 7.59
CA ASP A 592 -30.21 -21.51 7.28
C ASP A 592 -30.35 -23.03 7.30
N MET A 593 -30.36 -23.62 6.10
CA MET A 593 -30.46 -25.05 5.85
C MET A 593 -29.10 -25.69 5.52
N ASP A 594 -28.02 -24.90 5.50
CA ASP A 594 -26.63 -25.38 5.40
C ASP A 594 -25.74 -24.73 6.49
N PRO A 595 -26.08 -24.98 7.77
CA PRO A 595 -25.42 -24.36 8.92
C PRO A 595 -24.00 -24.90 9.12
N GLY A 596 -23.27 -24.22 10.02
CA GLY A 596 -21.96 -24.68 10.46
C GLY A 596 -22.03 -25.87 11.42
N PRO A 597 -20.87 -26.42 11.84
CA PRO A 597 -20.81 -27.62 12.67
C PRO A 597 -21.42 -27.45 14.08
N GLY A 598 -21.57 -26.21 14.55
CA GLY A 598 -22.24 -25.86 15.80
C GLY A 598 -23.73 -25.51 15.66
N GLY A 599 -24.27 -25.49 14.44
CA GLY A 599 -25.64 -25.06 14.14
C GLY A 599 -26.59 -26.21 13.83
N ARG A 600 -27.82 -25.86 13.41
CA ARG A 600 -28.87 -26.81 13.03
C ARG A 600 -29.69 -26.29 11.84
N PRO A 601 -30.13 -27.15 10.91
CA PRO A 601 -31.00 -26.74 9.81
C PRO A 601 -32.28 -26.06 10.30
N GLY A 602 -32.68 -24.99 9.63
CA GLY A 602 -33.87 -24.20 9.96
C GLY A 602 -33.62 -23.12 11.02
N GLN A 603 -32.39 -22.93 11.49
CA GLN A 603 -32.02 -21.77 12.32
C GLN A 603 -32.20 -20.48 11.52
N VAL A 604 -32.57 -19.38 12.18
CA VAL A 604 -32.74 -18.07 11.54
C VAL A 604 -31.43 -17.30 11.60
N ILE A 605 -31.02 -16.78 10.45
CA ILE A 605 -29.86 -15.90 10.27
C ILE A 605 -30.29 -14.59 9.60
N ARG A 606 -29.40 -13.59 9.63
CA ARG A 606 -29.55 -12.31 8.94
C ARG A 606 -28.40 -12.13 7.94
N ILE A 607 -28.75 -11.81 6.70
CA ILE A 607 -27.85 -11.74 5.53
C ILE A 607 -28.14 -10.46 4.73
N GLY A 608 -27.20 -9.97 3.93
CA GLY A 608 -27.46 -8.79 3.09
C GLY A 608 -26.22 -8.00 2.65
N LEU A 609 -26.39 -7.17 1.62
CA LEU A 609 -25.29 -6.45 0.93
C LEU A 609 -24.49 -5.49 1.83
N ARG A 610 -25.08 -5.03 2.93
CA ARG A 610 -24.42 -4.10 3.87
C ARG A 610 -23.69 -4.80 5.00
N ARG A 611 -23.75 -6.13 5.09
CA ARG A 611 -23.14 -6.92 6.16
C ARG A 611 -21.82 -7.53 5.70
N ARG A 612 -20.80 -7.51 6.56
CA ARG A 612 -19.49 -8.12 6.29
C ARG A 612 -19.44 -9.63 6.56
N HIS A 613 -20.47 -10.16 7.22
CA HIS A 613 -20.65 -11.55 7.57
C HIS A 613 -22.13 -11.79 7.91
N PRO A 614 -22.65 -13.01 7.74
CA PRO A 614 -23.98 -13.38 8.23
C PRO A 614 -24.03 -13.23 9.76
N ALA A 615 -25.23 -13.06 10.31
CA ALA A 615 -25.45 -12.99 11.75
C ALA A 615 -26.46 -14.05 12.20
N TYR A 616 -26.14 -14.85 13.21
CA TYR A 616 -27.13 -15.70 13.88
C TYR A 616 -28.24 -14.86 14.51
N VAL A 617 -29.50 -15.26 14.34
CA VAL A 617 -30.66 -14.58 14.92
C VAL A 617 -31.38 -15.48 15.91
N ALA A 618 -31.80 -16.70 15.52
CA ALA A 618 -32.57 -17.57 16.40
C ALA A 618 -32.42 -19.06 16.05
N ASP A 619 -32.72 -19.93 17.01
CA ASP A 619 -32.66 -21.39 16.85
C ASP A 619 -33.58 -21.92 15.74
N SER A 620 -34.71 -21.24 15.49
CA SER A 620 -35.73 -21.55 14.46
C SER A 620 -36.78 -20.45 14.34
N VAL A 621 -37.63 -20.48 13.30
CA VAL A 621 -38.76 -19.54 13.15
C VAL A 621 -39.75 -19.71 14.30
N THR A 622 -40.02 -20.95 14.73
CA THR A 622 -40.76 -21.23 15.97
C THR A 622 -40.18 -20.47 17.17
N SER A 623 -38.85 -20.48 17.34
CA SER A 623 -38.19 -19.82 18.47
C SER A 623 -38.22 -18.29 18.39
N LEU A 624 -38.18 -17.73 17.18
CA LEU A 624 -38.30 -16.29 16.93
C LEU A 624 -39.71 -15.81 17.31
N LEU A 625 -40.75 -16.50 16.85
CA LEU A 625 -42.14 -16.22 17.24
C LEU A 625 -42.36 -16.37 18.75
N ARG A 626 -41.75 -17.38 19.38
CA ARG A 626 -41.87 -17.59 20.84
C ARG A 626 -41.41 -16.37 21.62
N ARG A 627 -40.28 -15.79 21.23
CA ARG A 627 -39.72 -14.59 21.88
C ARG A 627 -40.58 -13.34 21.67
N HIS A 628 -41.21 -13.18 20.51
CA HIS A 628 -42.16 -12.10 20.26
C HIS A 628 -43.37 -12.20 21.20
N VAL A 629 -43.98 -13.39 21.31
CA VAL A 629 -45.10 -13.63 22.24
C VAL A 629 -44.67 -13.38 23.69
N GLU A 630 -43.51 -13.89 24.11
CA GLU A 630 -42.98 -13.69 25.46
C GLU A 630 -42.68 -12.21 25.78
N ALA A 631 -42.18 -11.42 24.82
CA ALA A 631 -41.95 -9.98 24.99
C ALA A 631 -43.27 -9.20 25.14
N LEU A 632 -44.27 -9.52 24.31
CA LEU A 632 -45.61 -8.92 24.44
C LEU A 632 -46.27 -9.29 25.77
N ASP A 633 -46.20 -10.56 26.19
CA ASP A 633 -46.74 -11.05 27.46
C ASP A 633 -46.03 -10.43 28.69
N ARG A 634 -44.76 -9.99 28.57
CA ARG A 634 -44.04 -9.24 29.62
C ARG A 634 -44.33 -7.74 29.64
N GLY A 635 -44.86 -7.18 28.54
CA GLY A 635 -45.03 -5.73 28.36
C GLY A 635 -43.78 -5.02 27.85
N ASP A 636 -42.84 -5.73 27.24
CA ASP A 636 -41.60 -5.19 26.69
C ASP A 636 -41.85 -4.57 25.29
N TRP A 637 -42.71 -3.54 25.23
CA TRP A 637 -43.07 -2.88 23.97
C TRP A 637 -43.47 -1.41 24.15
N VAL A 638 -43.45 -0.67 23.04
CA VAL A 638 -43.88 0.73 22.92
C VAL A 638 -44.80 0.83 21.69
N HIS A 639 -45.89 1.57 21.81
CA HIS A 639 -46.83 1.83 20.72
C HIS A 639 -46.97 3.34 20.52
N GLU A 640 -46.56 3.85 19.35
CA GLU A 640 -46.69 5.25 18.93
C GLU A 640 -47.09 5.30 17.45
N ASP A 641 -48.03 6.19 17.09
CA ASP A 641 -48.51 6.43 15.71
C ASP A 641 -48.80 5.15 14.90
N ASP A 642 -49.66 4.27 15.45
CA ASP A 642 -50.07 2.96 14.90
C ASP A 642 -48.91 1.97 14.63
N ARG A 643 -47.71 2.22 15.18
CA ARG A 643 -46.55 1.31 15.10
C ARG A 643 -46.19 0.73 16.46
N LEU A 644 -46.21 -0.61 16.52
CA LEU A 644 -45.81 -1.40 17.67
C LEU A 644 -44.32 -1.77 17.56
N LYS A 645 -43.49 -1.27 18.49
CA LYS A 645 -42.10 -1.67 18.67
C LYS A 645 -41.96 -2.59 19.88
N ILE A 646 -41.37 -3.77 19.68
CA ILE A 646 -41.17 -4.84 20.66
C ILE A 646 -39.68 -4.93 21.02
N ASP A 647 -39.34 -4.82 22.31
CA ASP A 647 -37.97 -5.01 22.80
C ASP A 647 -37.69 -6.50 23.01
N LEU A 648 -36.97 -7.11 22.07
CA LEU A 648 -36.51 -8.50 22.15
C LEU A 648 -35.22 -8.65 22.99
N GLY A 649 -34.78 -7.59 23.69
CA GLY A 649 -33.63 -7.60 24.60
C GLY A 649 -32.31 -7.77 23.88
N ASP A 650 -31.52 -8.74 24.32
CA ASP A 650 -30.19 -9.08 23.76
C ASP A 650 -30.24 -9.63 22.32
N MET A 651 -31.45 -9.83 21.76
CA MET A 651 -31.67 -10.18 20.36
C MET A 651 -32.52 -9.16 19.59
N SER A 652 -32.69 -7.93 20.08
CA SER A 652 -33.19 -6.86 19.23
C SER A 652 -32.23 -6.66 18.05
N LEU A 653 -32.72 -6.72 16.81
CA LEU A 653 -31.87 -6.56 15.61
C LEU A 653 -31.18 -5.19 15.50
N ASP A 654 -31.64 -4.20 16.28
CA ASP A 654 -31.04 -2.87 16.47
C ASP A 654 -29.82 -2.86 17.41
N ARG A 655 -29.61 -3.92 18.21
CA ARG A 655 -28.53 -4.02 19.20
C ARG A 655 -27.40 -4.91 18.69
N GLU A 656 -26.20 -4.34 18.59
CA GLU A 656 -24.95 -5.12 18.54
C GLU A 656 -24.87 -5.97 19.82
N SER A 657 -25.07 -7.29 19.69
CA SER A 657 -25.14 -8.20 20.85
C SER A 657 -23.76 -8.42 21.48
N GLU A 658 -23.70 -8.83 22.76
CA GLU A 658 -22.44 -9.24 23.41
C GLU A 658 -21.76 -10.47 22.75
N ASN A 659 -22.47 -11.13 21.81
CA ASN A 659 -21.99 -12.25 21.00
C ASN A 659 -21.56 -11.85 19.58
N GLU A 660 -21.49 -10.56 19.26
CA GLU A 660 -20.87 -10.11 18.01
C GLU A 660 -19.33 -10.27 18.06
N PRO A 661 -18.68 -10.51 16.92
CA PRO A 661 -17.25 -10.74 16.84
C PRO A 661 -16.48 -9.48 17.27
N GLY A 662 -15.81 -9.55 18.42
CA GLY A 662 -15.18 -8.38 19.02
C GLY A 662 -13.98 -7.88 18.19
N GLU A 663 -13.98 -6.58 17.89
CA GLU A 663 -12.76 -5.87 17.49
C GLU A 663 -12.01 -5.34 18.72
N ALA A 664 -10.74 -5.70 18.89
CA ALA A 664 -9.86 -5.09 19.87
C ALA A 664 -8.83 -4.20 19.17
N THR A 665 -8.69 -2.94 19.61
CA THR A 665 -7.57 -2.09 19.18
C THR A 665 -6.65 -1.79 20.38
N VAL A 666 -5.41 -2.24 20.29
CA VAL A 666 -4.34 -1.96 21.25
C VAL A 666 -3.44 -0.86 20.69
N TRP A 667 -3.13 0.13 21.52
CA TRP A 667 -2.16 1.18 21.20
C TRP A 667 -0.92 0.99 22.08
N GLY A 668 0.26 1.39 21.58
CA GLY A 668 1.57 1.08 22.18
C GLY A 668 1.77 1.43 23.67
N ASP A 669 2.79 0.82 24.26
CA ASP A 669 3.19 0.85 25.68
C ASP A 669 2.28 0.07 26.66
N ARG A 670 1.55 -0.95 26.17
CA ARG A 670 1.04 -2.06 26.99
C ARG A 670 1.96 -3.27 26.87
N ASP A 671 2.68 -3.59 27.94
CA ASP A 671 3.63 -4.72 28.05
C ASP A 671 3.02 -6.13 27.79
N THR A 672 1.70 -6.25 27.66
CA THR A 672 1.01 -7.51 27.35
C THR A 672 -0.21 -7.24 26.48
N LEU A 673 -0.30 -7.93 25.34
CA LEU A 673 -1.56 -8.10 24.62
C LEU A 673 -2.55 -8.88 25.49
N ASN A 674 -3.83 -8.50 25.43
CA ASN A 674 -4.92 -9.22 26.07
C ASN A 674 -6.16 -9.12 25.15
N PRO A 675 -6.22 -9.90 24.06
CA PRO A 675 -7.43 -10.02 23.27
C PRO A 675 -8.55 -10.59 24.17
N GLY A 676 -9.75 -10.01 24.08
CA GLY A 676 -10.91 -10.52 24.81
C GLY A 676 -11.30 -11.92 24.30
N VAL A 677 -12.06 -12.66 25.11
CA VAL A 677 -12.46 -14.05 24.79
C VAL A 677 -13.24 -14.14 23.46
N ASN A 678 -14.00 -13.09 23.12
CA ASN A 678 -14.76 -12.99 21.87
C ASN A 678 -14.03 -12.18 20.77
N THR A 679 -12.77 -11.76 20.98
CA THR A 679 -12.04 -10.98 19.98
C THR A 679 -11.65 -11.86 18.80
N GLN A 680 -12.10 -11.46 17.60
CA GLN A 680 -11.76 -12.11 16.33
C GLN A 680 -10.92 -11.21 15.41
N VAL A 681 -10.97 -9.89 15.64
CA VAL A 681 -10.14 -8.89 14.95
C VAL A 681 -9.26 -8.19 15.97
N LEU A 682 -7.94 -8.29 15.84
CA LEU A 682 -6.98 -7.58 16.68
C LEU A 682 -6.17 -6.57 15.85
N ARG A 683 -6.32 -5.28 16.16
CA ARG A 683 -5.48 -4.21 15.62
C ARG A 683 -4.49 -3.74 16.67
N VAL A 684 -3.20 -3.70 16.35
CA VAL A 684 -2.15 -3.14 17.20
C VAL A 684 -1.54 -1.94 16.46
N ARG A 685 -1.54 -0.77 17.11
CA ARG A 685 -1.16 0.50 16.49
C ARG A 685 -0.12 1.28 17.29
N GLY A 686 1.07 1.40 16.72
CA GLY A 686 2.23 2.02 17.33
C GLY A 686 2.84 1.17 18.46
N GLY A 687 4.14 1.33 18.69
CA GLY A 687 4.85 0.69 19.80
C GLY A 687 6.22 0.13 19.39
N GLY A 688 6.92 -0.44 20.36
CA GLY A 688 8.19 -1.13 20.16
C GLY A 688 8.00 -2.52 19.54
N ASP A 689 8.71 -3.50 20.10
CA ASP A 689 8.56 -4.91 19.70
C ASP A 689 7.31 -5.50 20.35
N ILE A 690 6.48 -6.18 19.57
CA ILE A 690 5.19 -6.72 20.03
C ILE A 690 5.34 -8.21 20.30
N ASP A 691 5.10 -8.62 21.55
CA ASP A 691 4.98 -10.02 21.94
C ASP A 691 3.59 -10.55 21.56
N LEU A 692 3.57 -11.61 20.74
CA LEU A 692 2.37 -12.26 20.23
C LEU A 692 2.00 -13.54 21.01
N ASP A 693 2.72 -13.95 22.06
CA ASP A 693 2.41 -15.23 22.72
C ASP A 693 0.99 -15.26 23.34
N ALA A 694 0.49 -14.10 23.76
CA ALA A 694 -0.89 -13.94 24.26
C ALA A 694 -1.99 -14.13 23.20
N VAL A 695 -1.66 -14.20 21.89
CA VAL A 695 -2.63 -14.57 20.85
C VAL A 695 -2.65 -16.07 20.52
N ARG A 696 -1.69 -16.85 21.04
CA ARG A 696 -1.56 -18.29 20.76
C ARG A 696 -2.83 -19.06 21.17
N GLY A 697 -3.42 -19.79 20.23
CA GLY A 697 -4.63 -20.60 20.48
C GLY A 697 -5.90 -19.79 20.75
N THR A 698 -5.89 -18.48 20.51
CA THR A 698 -7.11 -17.65 20.52
C THR A 698 -7.96 -17.91 19.26
N ARG A 699 -9.15 -17.28 19.18
CA ARG A 699 -10.03 -17.35 18.00
C ARG A 699 -9.85 -16.17 17.04
N LEU A 700 -8.67 -15.56 17.03
CA LEU A 700 -8.38 -14.47 16.10
C LEU A 700 -8.37 -14.97 14.65
N LEU A 701 -9.19 -14.33 13.81
CA LEU A 701 -9.28 -14.57 12.38
C LEU A 701 -8.58 -13.47 11.58
N GLN A 702 -8.51 -12.25 12.11
CA GLN A 702 -7.83 -11.12 11.46
C GLN A 702 -6.89 -10.41 12.42
N MET A 703 -5.69 -10.09 11.93
CA MET A 703 -4.70 -9.31 12.68
C MET A 703 -4.09 -8.18 11.85
N GLU A 704 -4.01 -6.98 12.45
CA GLU A 704 -3.41 -5.78 11.86
C GLU A 704 -2.30 -5.28 12.80
N LEU A 705 -1.07 -5.14 12.29
CA LEU A 705 0.04 -4.47 12.94
C LEU A 705 0.38 -3.20 12.13
N ASP A 706 0.16 -2.02 12.70
CA ASP A 706 0.44 -0.71 12.08
C ASP A 706 1.45 0.09 12.91
N LYS A 707 2.61 0.42 12.32
CA LYS A 707 3.71 1.22 12.90
C LYS A 707 4.29 0.66 14.20
N CYS A 708 4.34 -0.67 14.33
CA CYS A 708 5.13 -1.33 15.37
C CYS A 708 6.59 -1.50 14.88
N ARG A 709 7.55 -1.62 15.81
CA ARG A 709 8.97 -1.79 15.42
C ARG A 709 9.21 -3.18 14.83
N SER A 710 8.86 -4.22 15.57
CA SER A 710 8.92 -5.62 15.13
C SER A 710 7.85 -6.48 15.84
N ALA A 711 7.66 -7.71 15.38
CA ALA A 711 6.84 -8.73 16.05
C ALA A 711 7.37 -10.12 15.68
N ASP A 712 7.44 -11.04 16.66
CA ASP A 712 7.64 -12.46 16.36
C ASP A 712 6.30 -13.07 15.91
N LEU A 713 6.24 -13.52 14.66
CA LEU A 713 5.04 -14.12 14.08
C LEU A 713 4.85 -15.60 14.48
N SER A 714 5.79 -16.23 15.17
CA SER A 714 5.73 -17.65 15.57
C SER A 714 4.49 -18.06 16.37
N PRO A 715 3.90 -17.23 17.26
CA PRO A 715 2.65 -17.57 17.94
C PRO A 715 1.43 -17.66 17.02
N LEU A 716 1.48 -17.03 15.84
CA LEU A 716 0.39 -17.06 14.87
C LEU A 716 0.20 -18.47 14.28
N GLN A 717 1.24 -19.29 14.19
CA GLN A 717 1.16 -20.65 13.65
C GLN A 717 0.17 -21.58 14.39
N ASP A 718 -0.11 -21.30 15.68
CA ASP A 718 -1.11 -22.00 16.51
C ASP A 718 -2.45 -21.23 16.60
N THR A 719 -2.65 -20.19 15.79
CA THR A 719 -3.81 -19.29 15.81
C THR A 719 -4.52 -19.34 14.46
N PRO A 720 -5.85 -19.42 14.38
CA PRO A 720 -6.58 -19.68 13.13
C PRO A 720 -6.71 -18.43 12.24
N ILE A 721 -5.68 -17.59 12.16
CA ILE A 721 -5.73 -16.35 11.37
C ILE A 721 -5.92 -16.66 9.88
N GLU A 722 -6.77 -15.85 9.25
CA GLU A 722 -7.10 -15.91 7.82
C GLU A 722 -6.60 -14.66 7.09
N ALA A 723 -6.57 -13.49 7.75
CA ALA A 723 -5.97 -12.27 7.23
C ALA A 723 -4.90 -11.69 8.15
N LEU A 724 -3.73 -11.39 7.60
CA LEU A 724 -2.64 -10.70 8.28
C LEU A 724 -2.26 -9.41 7.52
N THR A 725 -2.30 -8.28 8.22
CA THR A 725 -1.98 -6.95 7.67
C THR A 725 -0.81 -6.34 8.44
N LEU A 726 0.27 -6.02 7.74
CA LEU A 726 1.54 -5.52 8.26
C LEU A 726 1.85 -4.17 7.60
N LEU A 727 1.70 -3.07 8.32
CA LEU A 727 1.80 -1.70 7.80
C LEU A 727 2.89 -0.92 8.55
N GLY A 728 3.82 -0.32 7.82
CA GLY A 728 4.83 0.57 8.41
C GLY A 728 5.76 -0.07 9.43
N MET A 729 5.91 -1.40 9.41
CA MET A 729 6.84 -2.15 10.28
C MET A 729 8.29 -1.79 9.96
N GLU A 730 9.13 -1.63 10.98
CA GLU A 730 10.58 -1.39 10.77
C GLU A 730 11.31 -2.67 10.37
N ALA A 731 11.00 -3.79 11.03
CA ALA A 731 11.48 -5.13 10.70
C ALA A 731 10.39 -6.19 10.90
N VAL A 732 10.19 -7.08 9.94
CA VAL A 732 9.33 -8.26 10.10
C VAL A 732 9.88 -9.44 9.30
N ASP A 733 9.88 -10.64 9.90
CA ASP A 733 10.22 -11.89 9.23
C ASP A 733 8.93 -12.69 8.98
N LEU A 734 8.75 -13.15 7.73
CA LEU A 734 7.60 -13.97 7.35
C LEU A 734 7.88 -15.48 7.47
N ALA A 735 9.12 -15.90 7.73
CA ALA A 735 9.51 -17.31 7.89
C ALA A 735 8.60 -18.11 8.86
N PRO A 736 8.13 -17.57 10.00
CA PRO A 736 7.23 -18.30 10.89
C PRO A 736 5.84 -18.63 10.31
N LEU A 737 5.44 -17.98 9.21
CA LEU A 737 4.17 -18.25 8.51
C LEU A 737 4.26 -19.43 7.54
N ALA A 738 5.42 -20.07 7.41
CA ALA A 738 5.61 -21.18 6.47
C ALA A 738 4.67 -22.35 6.79
N GLY A 739 3.81 -22.71 5.81
CA GLY A 739 2.84 -23.78 5.94
C GLY A 739 1.61 -23.45 6.82
N HIS A 740 1.37 -22.17 7.14
CA HIS A 740 0.25 -21.75 8.00
C HIS A 740 -1.12 -22.31 7.52
N PRO A 741 -1.90 -23.01 8.38
CA PRO A 741 -3.01 -23.86 7.93
C PRO A 741 -4.25 -23.09 7.42
N THR A 742 -4.50 -21.89 7.93
CA THR A 742 -5.74 -21.12 7.67
C THR A 742 -5.51 -19.81 6.92
N LEU A 743 -4.27 -19.39 6.67
CA LEU A 743 -3.96 -18.05 6.18
C LEU A 743 -4.36 -17.92 4.70
N ARG A 744 -5.21 -16.94 4.40
CA ARG A 744 -5.86 -16.69 3.10
C ARG A 744 -5.42 -15.40 2.44
N ALA A 745 -5.26 -14.34 3.23
CA ALA A 745 -4.89 -13.00 2.79
C ALA A 745 -3.69 -12.45 3.57
N VAL A 746 -2.72 -11.87 2.86
CA VAL A 746 -1.58 -11.17 3.47
C VAL A 746 -1.40 -9.81 2.83
N THR A 747 -1.36 -8.76 3.64
CA THR A 747 -1.01 -7.39 3.21
C THR A 747 0.30 -6.98 3.88
N VAL A 748 1.31 -6.62 3.09
CA VAL A 748 2.60 -6.14 3.59
C VAL A 748 2.94 -4.81 2.91
N ARG A 749 3.04 -3.74 3.71
CA ARG A 749 3.38 -2.38 3.26
C ARG A 749 4.44 -1.78 4.18
N VAL A 750 5.68 -2.20 3.98
CA VAL A 750 6.85 -1.93 4.83
C VAL A 750 8.00 -1.33 4.02
N HIS A 751 8.90 -0.59 4.66
CA HIS A 751 9.96 0.14 3.96
C HIS A 751 11.26 -0.68 3.70
N HIS A 752 11.23 -1.98 3.96
CA HIS A 752 12.33 -2.92 3.70
C HIS A 752 11.91 -3.99 2.68
N ALA A 753 12.89 -4.78 2.22
CA ALA A 753 12.63 -5.89 1.29
C ALA A 753 12.14 -7.13 2.03
N VAL A 754 11.11 -7.79 1.50
CA VAL A 754 10.40 -8.91 2.13
C VAL A 754 10.67 -10.21 1.37
N ASP A 755 10.96 -11.30 2.08
CA ASP A 755 11.03 -12.64 1.50
C ASP A 755 9.62 -13.23 1.36
N LEU A 756 9.35 -13.82 0.19
CA LEU A 756 8.06 -14.44 -0.14
C LEU A 756 8.11 -15.98 -0.06
N GLU A 757 9.27 -16.59 0.17
CA GLU A 757 9.42 -18.06 0.22
C GLU A 757 8.49 -18.73 1.23
N ALA A 758 8.35 -18.16 2.43
CA ALA A 758 7.43 -18.67 3.44
C ALA A 758 5.98 -18.74 2.92
N LEU A 759 5.54 -17.67 2.25
CA LEU A 759 4.19 -17.55 1.69
C LEU A 759 3.93 -18.53 0.53
N VAL A 760 4.96 -18.97 -0.20
CA VAL A 760 4.82 -20.02 -1.25
C VAL A 760 4.33 -21.34 -0.66
N THR A 761 4.62 -21.61 0.60
CA THR A 761 4.23 -22.87 1.29
C THR A 761 2.85 -22.82 1.95
N VAL A 762 2.20 -21.65 2.01
CA VAL A 762 0.89 -21.47 2.67
C VAL A 762 -0.22 -22.07 1.78
N PRO A 763 -0.91 -23.14 2.20
CA PRO A 763 -1.81 -23.90 1.33
C PRO A 763 -3.11 -23.17 0.97
N ARG A 764 -3.53 -22.16 1.74
CA ARG A 764 -4.79 -21.42 1.52
C ARG A 764 -4.60 -19.98 1.03
N LEU A 765 -3.36 -19.52 0.81
CA LEU A 765 -3.08 -18.14 0.39
C LEU A 765 -3.65 -17.86 -1.01
N HIS A 766 -4.65 -16.99 -1.10
CA HIS A 766 -5.28 -16.55 -2.33
C HIS A 766 -5.17 -15.04 -2.57
N ALA A 767 -4.90 -14.23 -1.55
CA ALA A 767 -4.73 -12.78 -1.68
C ALA A 767 -3.38 -12.30 -1.13
N LEU A 768 -2.67 -11.52 -1.93
CA LEU A 768 -1.40 -10.90 -1.55
C LEU A 768 -1.33 -9.44 -1.99
N ASP A 769 -1.03 -8.54 -1.06
CA ASP A 769 -0.78 -7.14 -1.33
C ASP A 769 0.64 -6.76 -0.87
N LEU A 770 1.50 -6.42 -1.83
CA LEU A 770 2.87 -5.93 -1.60
C LEU A 770 3.02 -4.48 -2.05
N GLY A 771 1.91 -3.78 -2.32
CA GLY A 771 1.86 -2.51 -3.04
C GLY A 771 2.51 -1.30 -2.35
N GLY A 772 3.11 -1.50 -1.17
CA GLY A 772 3.92 -0.51 -0.46
C GLY A 772 5.26 -1.07 0.05
N SER A 773 5.67 -2.25 -0.42
CA SER A 773 6.88 -2.98 0.00
C SER A 773 7.78 -3.30 -1.20
N GLN A 774 9.05 -3.62 -0.95
CA GLN A 774 9.89 -4.30 -1.95
C GLN A 774 9.89 -5.81 -1.69
N ALA A 775 9.88 -6.62 -2.74
CA ALA A 775 10.02 -8.08 -2.63
C ALA A 775 11.43 -8.49 -3.03
N LEU A 776 12.06 -9.39 -2.28
CA LEU A 776 13.41 -9.90 -2.59
C LEU A 776 13.42 -10.68 -3.92
N ASP A 777 12.41 -11.52 -4.17
CA ASP A 777 12.20 -12.17 -5.45
C ASP A 777 10.71 -12.24 -5.85
N LEU A 778 10.33 -11.48 -6.88
CA LEU A 778 8.99 -11.55 -7.48
C LEU A 778 8.73 -12.86 -8.25
N ALA A 779 9.75 -13.65 -8.61
CA ALA A 779 9.52 -14.95 -9.26
C ALA A 779 8.90 -15.99 -8.31
N ALA A 780 8.98 -15.79 -7.00
CA ALA A 780 8.22 -16.55 -6.00
C ALA A 780 6.70 -16.54 -6.25
N LEU A 781 6.14 -15.42 -6.76
CA LEU A 781 4.71 -15.29 -7.07
C LEU A 781 4.26 -16.35 -8.10
N GLY A 782 5.11 -16.69 -9.07
CA GLY A 782 4.84 -17.72 -10.07
C GLY A 782 4.68 -19.13 -9.50
N ARG A 783 5.09 -19.38 -8.24
CA ARG A 783 4.89 -20.64 -7.52
C ARG A 783 3.60 -20.69 -6.71
N MET A 784 2.99 -19.54 -6.39
CA MET A 784 1.76 -19.43 -5.60
C MET A 784 0.51 -19.78 -6.44
N LYS A 785 0.27 -21.07 -6.72
CA LYS A 785 -0.77 -21.53 -7.68
C LYS A 785 -2.22 -21.21 -7.28
N ARG A 786 -2.47 -20.89 -6.00
CA ARG A 786 -3.78 -20.51 -5.47
C ARG A 786 -4.01 -18.99 -5.40
N LEU A 787 -3.01 -18.19 -5.75
CA LEU A 787 -3.13 -16.73 -5.80
C LEU A 787 -4.22 -16.30 -6.80
N ARG A 788 -5.16 -15.47 -6.33
CA ARG A 788 -6.32 -14.91 -7.03
C ARG A 788 -6.31 -13.39 -7.05
N TYR A 789 -5.90 -12.77 -5.95
CA TYR A 789 -5.73 -11.32 -5.80
C TYR A 789 -4.25 -10.97 -5.67
N LEU A 790 -3.77 -10.02 -6.46
CA LEU A 790 -2.41 -9.51 -6.37
C LEU A 790 -2.38 -7.98 -6.51
N SER A 791 -1.94 -7.30 -5.46
CA SER A 791 -1.67 -5.85 -5.45
C SER A 791 -0.16 -5.60 -5.45
N LEU A 792 0.29 -4.82 -6.44
CA LEU A 792 1.69 -4.42 -6.66
C LEU A 792 1.77 -2.97 -7.14
N SER A 793 2.92 -2.33 -6.93
CA SER A 793 3.26 -1.03 -7.53
C SER A 793 3.47 -1.16 -9.04
N TYR A 794 3.51 -0.03 -9.75
CA TYR A 794 3.72 -0.03 -11.21
C TYR A 794 5.07 -0.64 -11.60
N GLU A 795 6.13 -0.32 -10.84
CA GLU A 795 7.49 -0.79 -11.05
C GLU A 795 7.59 -2.31 -10.83
N GLN A 796 6.90 -2.82 -9.81
CA GLN A 796 6.78 -4.26 -9.53
C GLN A 796 6.03 -5.01 -10.63
N TRP A 797 4.92 -4.46 -11.14
CA TRP A 797 4.24 -5.02 -12.33
C TRP A 797 5.15 -5.04 -13.56
N LEU A 798 5.90 -3.97 -13.81
CA LEU A 798 6.88 -3.92 -14.90
C LEU A 798 8.01 -4.94 -14.74
N GLU A 799 8.48 -5.19 -13.52
CA GLU A 799 9.51 -6.21 -13.23
C GLU A 799 8.95 -7.63 -13.41
N LEU A 800 7.73 -7.88 -12.94
CA LEU A 800 7.04 -9.17 -13.07
C LEU A 800 6.86 -9.57 -14.54
N TRP A 801 6.44 -8.63 -15.39
CA TRP A 801 6.37 -8.85 -16.84
C TRP A 801 7.75 -8.99 -17.50
N ARG A 802 8.77 -8.24 -17.06
CA ARG A 802 10.15 -8.38 -17.58
C ARG A 802 10.78 -9.73 -17.26
N ARG A 803 10.28 -10.44 -16.24
CA ARG A 803 10.70 -11.80 -15.85
C ARG A 803 9.81 -12.93 -16.43
N ASP A 804 8.84 -12.61 -17.30
CA ASP A 804 7.87 -13.57 -17.86
C ASP A 804 7.14 -14.44 -16.80
N VAL A 805 6.89 -13.89 -15.60
CA VAL A 805 6.26 -14.64 -14.50
C VAL A 805 4.77 -14.86 -14.80
N LEU A 806 4.38 -16.12 -14.98
CA LEU A 806 3.00 -16.50 -15.29
C LEU A 806 2.14 -16.66 -14.02
N LEU A 807 1.02 -15.93 -13.99
CA LEU A 807 -0.01 -16.00 -12.95
C LEU A 807 -1.36 -16.47 -13.54
N PRO A 808 -1.46 -17.72 -14.04
CA PRO A 808 -2.59 -18.17 -14.86
C PRO A 808 -3.92 -18.33 -14.08
N GLY A 809 -3.88 -18.28 -12.75
CA GLY A 809 -5.06 -18.32 -11.89
C GLY A 809 -5.45 -16.96 -11.30
N LEU A 810 -4.83 -15.85 -11.73
CA LEU A 810 -5.11 -14.54 -11.16
C LEU A 810 -6.49 -14.05 -11.61
N ALA A 811 -7.40 -13.89 -10.65
CA ALA A 811 -8.76 -13.40 -10.87
C ALA A 811 -8.83 -11.86 -10.82
N MET A 812 -7.97 -11.23 -10.02
CA MET A 812 -7.95 -9.79 -9.78
C MET A 812 -6.51 -9.26 -9.68
N ALA A 813 -6.19 -8.28 -10.51
CA ALA A 813 -4.93 -7.54 -10.49
C ALA A 813 -5.20 -6.14 -9.93
N VAL A 814 -4.32 -5.65 -9.05
CA VAL A 814 -4.43 -4.31 -8.46
C VAL A 814 -3.12 -3.55 -8.62
N LEU A 815 -3.23 -2.29 -9.07
CA LEU A 815 -2.15 -1.34 -9.20
C LEU A 815 -2.17 -0.37 -8.02
N SER A 816 -1.24 -0.52 -7.09
CA SER A 816 -1.20 0.26 -5.85
C SER A 816 -0.69 1.70 -6.03
N GLY A 817 -0.87 2.50 -4.98
CA GLY A 817 -0.45 3.89 -4.89
C GLY A 817 -1.53 4.87 -5.36
N THR A 818 -1.09 6.02 -5.89
CA THR A 818 -1.99 6.95 -6.61
C THR A 818 -1.51 7.10 -8.05
N PRO A 819 -1.68 6.06 -8.89
CA PRO A 819 -1.23 6.09 -10.28
C PRO A 819 -2.00 7.15 -11.09
N SER A 820 -1.33 7.77 -12.05
CA SER A 820 -2.00 8.66 -13.00
C SER A 820 -2.95 7.87 -13.92
N PRO A 821 -4.02 8.50 -14.44
CA PRO A 821 -4.85 7.94 -15.50
C PRO A 821 -4.06 7.27 -16.65
N SER A 822 -3.01 7.93 -17.15
CA SER A 822 -2.10 7.35 -18.14
C SER A 822 -1.40 6.07 -17.67
N THR A 823 -0.98 6.00 -16.41
CA THR A 823 -0.34 4.78 -15.84
C THR A 823 -1.34 3.63 -15.73
N VAL A 824 -2.55 3.89 -15.22
CA VAL A 824 -3.62 2.88 -15.10
C VAL A 824 -3.97 2.30 -16.47
N ALA A 825 -4.14 3.16 -17.49
CA ALA A 825 -4.44 2.73 -18.85
C ALA A 825 -3.30 1.93 -19.50
N GLN A 826 -2.03 2.24 -19.20
CA GLN A 826 -0.88 1.49 -19.71
C GLN A 826 -0.74 0.12 -19.04
N TRP A 827 -0.92 0.07 -17.72
CA TRP A 827 -0.91 -1.17 -16.94
C TRP A 827 -2.03 -2.12 -17.40
N ALA A 828 -3.27 -1.63 -17.48
CA ALA A 828 -4.42 -2.45 -17.87
C ALA A 828 -4.31 -3.05 -19.28
N ARG A 829 -3.65 -2.35 -20.23
CA ARG A 829 -3.40 -2.86 -21.60
C ARG A 829 -2.49 -4.08 -21.66
N ARG A 830 -1.69 -4.34 -20.63
CA ARG A 830 -0.76 -5.49 -20.54
C ARG A 830 -1.36 -6.68 -19.80
N LEU A 831 -2.50 -6.50 -19.13
CA LEU A 831 -3.21 -7.59 -18.49
C LEU A 831 -3.88 -8.51 -19.53
N PRO A 832 -4.05 -9.81 -19.24
CA PRO A 832 -4.84 -10.70 -20.07
C PRO A 832 -6.32 -10.26 -20.11
N LYS A 833 -7.09 -10.80 -21.07
CA LYS A 833 -8.46 -10.38 -21.39
C LYS A 833 -9.34 -10.13 -20.14
N GLY A 834 -9.78 -8.90 -19.97
CA GLY A 834 -10.92 -8.50 -19.12
C GLY A 834 -11.68 -7.36 -19.81
N GLU A 835 -12.31 -6.47 -19.05
CA GLU A 835 -12.83 -5.21 -19.61
C GLU A 835 -11.71 -4.37 -20.28
N ARG A 836 -12.08 -3.28 -20.98
CA ARG A 836 -11.09 -2.33 -21.51
C ARG A 836 -11.15 -1.02 -20.75
N VAL A 837 -10.09 -0.71 -19.99
CA VAL A 837 -9.85 0.66 -19.51
C VAL A 837 -9.67 1.58 -20.72
N GLN A 838 -10.60 2.52 -20.89
CA GLN A 838 -10.54 3.52 -21.94
C GLN A 838 -9.79 4.76 -21.43
N HIS A 839 -8.92 5.32 -22.28
CA HIS A 839 -8.09 6.46 -21.92
C HIS A 839 -8.44 7.67 -22.77
N TYR A 840 -8.76 8.78 -22.09
CA TYR A 840 -9.18 10.04 -22.68
C TYR A 840 -8.20 11.14 -22.30
N ILE A 841 -7.89 12.02 -23.24
CA ILE A 841 -7.11 13.24 -23.01
C ILE A 841 -7.84 14.37 -23.75
N GLY A 842 -7.86 15.58 -23.20
CA GLY A 842 -8.38 16.73 -23.93
C GLY A 842 -8.13 18.08 -23.25
N GLN A 843 -8.33 19.15 -24.02
CA GLN A 843 -8.47 20.50 -23.47
C GLN A 843 -9.88 20.75 -22.94
N TYR A 844 -10.06 21.73 -22.06
CA TYR A 844 -11.34 22.14 -21.49
C TYR A 844 -11.59 23.65 -21.44
#